data_AF-A0A8J2RND1-F1
#
_entry.id   AF-A0A8J2RND1-F1
#
_cell.length_a   1.000
_cell.length_b   1.000
_cell.length_c   1.000
_cell.angle_alpha   90.00
_cell.angle_beta   90.00
_cell.angle_gamma   90.00
#
_symmetry.space_group_name_H-M   'P 1'
#
loop_
_entity.id
_entity.type
_entity.pdbx_description
1 polymer ?
#
loop_
_entity_poly.entity_id
_entity_poly.type
_entity_poly.pdbx_seq_one_letter_code
_entity_poly.pdbx_strand_id
1 'polypeptide(L)'
;MASQAWCQKEKVKNKTWFVRILLTVFYRTVEVISDMVFWFIHKKREKTILPAIDNLLLLESASSLARKIRTQKVTSEEVVNVFIGRIKAVNPIINCCVDNRFELALEEAKKVDQLIQSGEKDEKTLELETPFLGVPFTIKDCFSVTGLRYTAGLVKRKDIIGQFDSDVVALMKKAGAIILAVTNVSELCMWWESNNNIYGRSRNPYDTNRIVGGSSGGEAALLSAGGSPFGIGSDIGGSIRMPAFFNGIFGHKPTRGIVSNYEQQPVAEKVLQTFLVTGPMSRFCSDLMPMYRILAADNINKLKLDEKVSVSKLRYFYMESFGNIPLLSRVHPDLKEAQSKVVRHFQRAYNIPVEKGQVSVGLELLKFCVGQSNYTLPGILMGLFEKFSLPSTHPTAVKMLAMCDELRRDIQELLGDDGILLVPPHPTPALYHNQPLTKPLNAAYTAIFNVLGFPVTQVPLGLGSWGVPLGVQVVGNLHNDHLTLAVAAELERAFGGWVSPSPVTSEEVVIAFINRIKAVNPIINCVVDNRFQLALKEAQSADKLIQSGEKDEETLELETPFLGVPFTIKDCFSVEGLHYTSGLVKRKDFIGQFDSDVVILMKKAGAIMLAITNVPELCMWWESLNNVYGRSRNPYDINRTVGGSSGGEAGLLASGGSPFGIGSDIGGSIRLPAFFNGIFGHKPTSGIVSNHEQQPVAGQILQTYLVTGPMSRFCSDLLPMYRVLAADNVKKLKLDEKVSLSKIRYFYVEHFGRNPLLGRVHPDLKEAQMRVVQHIQRTYNVPVQKMKFPKLYHAMEMWSVKMTSAGNPPFVAELAMRKGQISLIAEFLKYCVGQCEHTLYALAMGIIGEVVPFFNASDVCEDDQNELLGDDGVLLCPPNPTASFYHNQSLTRPFNFAYVAIFNIFGFPITQVPLGLGSWGVPLGVQVIGNLHNDHLTLAVAAELEREFGGWVSPSPIS
;
A
#
# COMPACT_ATOMS: atom_id res chain seq x y z
N MET A 1 28.87 -37.17 59.35
CA MET A 1 28.01 -37.60 58.21
C MET A 1 27.38 -36.45 57.41
N ALA A 2 27.46 -35.19 57.83
CA ALA A 2 26.95 -34.04 57.05
C ALA A 2 27.86 -33.54 55.91
N SER A 3 29.16 -33.86 55.90
CA SER A 3 30.10 -33.47 54.82
C SER A 3 30.06 -34.39 53.59
N GLN A 4 29.66 -35.66 53.75
CA GLN A 4 29.50 -36.59 52.62
C GLN A 4 28.23 -36.31 51.78
N ALA A 5 27.16 -35.77 52.41
CA ALA A 5 25.93 -35.39 51.72
C ALA A 5 26.07 -34.12 50.86
N TRP A 6 27.00 -33.21 51.21
CA TRP A 6 27.30 -32.02 50.42
C TRP A 6 28.13 -32.36 49.17
N CYS A 7 29.11 -33.27 49.32
CA CYS A 7 29.95 -33.74 48.21
C CYS A 7 29.18 -34.61 47.19
N GLN A 8 28.10 -35.30 47.60
CA GLN A 8 27.17 -35.98 46.68
C GLN A 8 26.25 -35.01 45.92
N LYS A 9 25.77 -33.92 46.54
CA LYS A 9 24.97 -32.88 45.87
C LYS A 9 25.77 -32.08 44.84
N GLU A 10 27.06 -31.82 45.07
CA GLU A 10 27.95 -31.20 44.07
C GLU A 10 28.30 -32.14 42.91
N LYS A 11 28.54 -33.44 43.18
CA LYS A 11 28.77 -34.43 42.11
C LYS A 11 27.56 -34.67 41.22
N VAL A 12 26.34 -34.58 41.76
CA VAL A 12 25.09 -34.64 40.98
C VAL A 12 24.89 -33.35 40.17
N LYS A 13 25.14 -32.15 40.74
CA LYS A 13 25.15 -30.86 40.01
C LYS A 13 26.10 -30.87 38.81
N ASN A 14 27.35 -31.35 38.99
CA ASN A 14 28.36 -31.43 37.92
C ASN A 14 28.00 -32.44 36.83
N LYS A 15 27.38 -33.58 37.17
CA LYS A 15 26.91 -34.56 36.17
C LYS A 15 25.75 -34.03 35.33
N THR A 16 24.75 -33.37 35.93
CA THR A 16 23.63 -32.79 35.17
C THR A 16 24.05 -31.61 34.27
N TRP A 17 25.01 -30.80 34.71
CA TRP A 17 25.54 -29.70 33.90
C TRP A 17 26.36 -30.22 32.71
N PHE A 18 27.21 -31.22 32.93
CA PHE A 18 28.00 -31.87 31.87
C PHE A 18 27.10 -32.57 30.83
N VAL A 19 26.06 -33.29 31.27
CA VAL A 19 25.08 -33.91 30.36
C VAL A 19 24.33 -32.87 29.52
N ARG A 20 24.01 -31.70 30.08
CA ARG A 20 23.39 -30.60 29.33
C ARG A 20 24.30 -30.02 28.27
N ILE A 21 25.58 -29.84 28.56
CA ILE A 21 26.55 -29.39 27.58
C ILE A 21 26.65 -30.42 26.45
N LEU A 22 26.75 -31.71 26.78
CA LEU A 22 26.78 -32.78 25.79
C LEU A 22 25.51 -32.81 24.93
N LEU A 23 24.32 -32.72 25.53
CA LEU A 23 23.05 -32.66 24.79
C LEU A 23 22.95 -31.43 23.91
N THR A 24 23.40 -30.27 24.40
CA THR A 24 23.43 -29.03 23.62
C THR A 24 24.38 -29.18 22.44
N VAL A 25 25.63 -29.61 22.67
CA VAL A 25 26.63 -29.82 21.61
C VAL A 25 26.14 -30.83 20.58
N PHE A 26 25.56 -31.96 21.03
CA PHE A 26 24.98 -32.97 20.16
C PHE A 26 23.85 -32.40 19.30
N TYR A 27 22.86 -31.77 19.91
CA TYR A 27 21.72 -31.18 19.20
C TYR A 27 22.17 -30.08 18.22
N ARG A 28 23.13 -29.24 18.60
CA ARG A 28 23.72 -28.23 17.71
C ARG A 28 24.44 -28.87 16.53
N THR A 29 25.16 -29.96 16.75
CA THR A 29 25.82 -30.70 15.68
C THR A 29 24.78 -31.28 14.71
N VAL A 30 23.72 -31.91 15.22
CA VAL A 30 22.59 -32.41 14.41
C VAL A 30 21.93 -31.27 13.62
N GLU A 31 21.73 -30.12 14.25
CA GLU A 31 21.15 -28.94 13.61
C GLU A 31 22.00 -28.42 12.45
N VAL A 32 23.31 -28.23 12.65
CA VAL A 32 24.23 -27.78 11.59
C VAL A 32 24.28 -28.80 10.45
N ILE A 33 24.35 -30.09 10.75
CA ILE A 33 24.35 -31.15 9.72
C ILE A 33 23.03 -31.15 8.96
N SER A 34 21.89 -31.04 9.66
CA SER A 34 20.56 -30.95 9.04
C SER A 34 20.48 -29.76 8.10
N ASP A 35 20.82 -28.56 8.57
CA ASP A 35 20.77 -27.33 7.78
C ASP A 35 21.68 -27.43 6.55
N MET A 36 22.88 -28.00 6.68
CA MET A 36 23.79 -28.25 5.58
C MET A 36 23.18 -29.23 4.56
N VAL A 37 22.66 -30.38 5.00
CA VAL A 37 22.08 -31.41 4.13
C VAL A 37 20.89 -30.85 3.35
N PHE A 38 19.94 -30.20 4.02
CA PHE A 38 18.78 -29.62 3.36
C PHE A 38 19.18 -28.48 2.40
N TRP A 39 20.17 -27.65 2.77
CA TRP A 39 20.70 -26.64 1.85
C TRP A 39 21.29 -27.29 0.59
N PHE A 40 22.10 -28.34 0.70
CA PHE A 40 22.65 -29.03 -0.47
C PHE A 40 21.57 -29.70 -1.35
N ILE A 41 20.54 -30.29 -0.74
CA ILE A 41 19.42 -30.92 -1.47
C ILE A 41 18.60 -29.89 -2.24
N HIS A 42 18.34 -28.72 -1.64
CA HIS A 42 17.40 -27.75 -2.18
C HIS A 42 18.04 -26.58 -2.93
N LYS A 43 19.34 -26.28 -2.76
CA LYS A 43 19.99 -25.12 -3.42
C LYS A 43 19.95 -25.14 -4.95
N LYS A 44 19.80 -26.33 -5.56
CA LYS A 44 19.70 -26.51 -7.02
C LYS A 44 18.27 -26.75 -7.50
N ARG A 45 17.28 -26.82 -6.60
CA ARG A 45 15.88 -27.01 -7.00
C ARG A 45 15.30 -25.66 -7.41
N GLU A 46 14.73 -25.62 -8.60
CA GLU A 46 13.97 -24.46 -9.04
C GLU A 46 12.78 -24.21 -8.09
N LYS A 47 12.57 -22.94 -7.77
CA LYS A 47 11.37 -22.47 -7.08
C LYS A 47 10.31 -22.21 -8.14
N THR A 48 9.11 -22.73 -7.95
CA THR A 48 8.00 -22.42 -8.85
C THR A 48 7.38 -21.10 -8.41
N ILE A 49 7.45 -20.08 -9.27
CA ILE A 49 6.85 -18.76 -9.02
C ILE A 49 5.34 -18.86 -9.30
N LEU A 50 4.53 -18.25 -8.44
CA LEU A 50 3.09 -18.18 -8.67
C LEU A 50 2.77 -17.21 -9.82
N PRO A 51 1.74 -17.49 -10.63
CA PRO A 51 1.31 -16.57 -11.68
C PRO A 51 1.03 -15.18 -11.09
N ALA A 52 1.28 -14.11 -11.86
CA ALA A 52 1.01 -12.74 -11.46
C ALA A 52 -0.45 -12.55 -11.02
N ILE A 53 -0.70 -11.58 -10.15
CA ILE A 53 -2.06 -11.15 -9.81
C ILE A 53 -2.55 -10.26 -10.96
N ASP A 54 -3.55 -10.73 -11.70
CA ASP A 54 -4.08 -10.11 -12.91
C ASP A 54 -5.36 -9.29 -12.67
N ASN A 55 -5.96 -9.38 -11.48
CA ASN A 55 -7.14 -8.63 -11.09
C ASN A 55 -6.96 -7.92 -9.73
N LEU A 56 -7.24 -6.61 -9.68
CA LEU A 56 -7.04 -5.78 -8.49
C LEU A 56 -7.96 -6.14 -7.32
N LEU A 57 -9.11 -6.78 -7.56
CA LEU A 57 -10.00 -7.25 -6.48
C LEU A 57 -9.31 -8.30 -5.59
N LEU A 58 -8.33 -9.03 -6.14
CA LEU A 58 -7.50 -9.95 -5.38
C LEU A 58 -6.58 -9.22 -4.40
N LEU A 59 -6.34 -7.91 -4.53
CA LEU A 59 -5.48 -7.13 -3.63
C LEU A 59 -6.29 -6.37 -2.55
N GLU A 60 -7.61 -6.45 -2.58
CA GLU A 60 -8.47 -5.77 -1.61
C GLU A 60 -8.59 -6.54 -0.29
N SER A 61 -8.78 -5.80 0.81
CA SER A 61 -9.18 -6.39 2.09
C SER A 61 -10.63 -6.87 2.05
N ALA A 62 -10.97 -7.82 2.89
CA ALA A 62 -12.32 -8.36 2.99
C ALA A 62 -13.34 -7.27 3.33
N SER A 63 -12.98 -6.36 4.25
CA SER A 63 -13.80 -5.22 4.65
C SER A 63 -14.01 -4.22 3.50
N SER A 64 -12.97 -3.99 2.69
CA SER A 64 -13.08 -3.14 1.50
C SER A 64 -13.99 -3.75 0.44
N LEU A 65 -13.86 -5.07 0.18
CA LEU A 65 -14.73 -5.80 -0.73
C LEU A 65 -16.20 -5.73 -0.29
N ALA A 66 -16.48 -5.98 0.98
CA ALA A 66 -17.85 -5.92 1.52
C ALA A 66 -18.48 -4.54 1.29
N ARG A 67 -17.73 -3.46 1.55
CA ARG A 67 -18.17 -2.09 1.29
C ARG A 67 -18.40 -1.83 -0.21
N LYS A 68 -17.49 -2.27 -1.09
CA LYS A 68 -17.64 -2.10 -2.54
C LYS A 68 -18.85 -2.85 -3.10
N ILE A 69 -19.14 -4.05 -2.59
CA ILE A 69 -20.34 -4.83 -2.93
C ILE A 69 -21.60 -4.10 -2.47
N ARG A 70 -21.69 -3.70 -1.19
CA ARG A 70 -22.85 -2.97 -0.65
C ARG A 70 -23.13 -1.66 -1.38
N THR A 71 -22.07 -0.95 -1.79
CA THR A 71 -22.17 0.32 -2.54
C THR A 71 -22.29 0.12 -4.06
N GLN A 72 -22.48 -1.11 -4.53
CA GLN A 72 -22.64 -1.48 -5.95
C GLN A 72 -21.47 -1.02 -6.85
N LYS A 73 -20.27 -0.82 -6.29
CA LYS A 73 -19.06 -0.52 -7.06
C LYS A 73 -18.52 -1.75 -7.79
N VAL A 74 -18.81 -2.94 -7.25
CA VAL A 74 -18.55 -4.26 -7.81
C VAL A 74 -19.69 -5.19 -7.43
N THR A 75 -19.89 -6.29 -8.15
CA THR A 75 -20.88 -7.32 -7.78
C THR A 75 -20.25 -8.42 -6.93
N SER A 76 -21.06 -9.10 -6.11
CA SER A 76 -20.62 -10.29 -5.37
C SER A 76 -20.25 -11.42 -6.33
N GLU A 77 -21.02 -11.61 -7.42
CA GLU A 77 -20.70 -12.61 -8.44
C GLU A 77 -19.31 -12.39 -9.06
N GLU A 78 -18.99 -11.16 -9.44
CA GLU A 78 -17.66 -10.80 -9.97
C GLU A 78 -16.54 -11.12 -8.97
N VAL A 79 -16.70 -10.68 -7.71
CA VAL A 79 -15.70 -10.93 -6.66
C VAL A 79 -15.50 -12.44 -6.45
N VAL A 80 -16.58 -13.20 -6.27
CA VAL A 80 -16.50 -14.66 -6.07
C VAL A 80 -15.85 -15.36 -7.27
N ASN A 81 -16.22 -14.98 -8.50
CA ASN A 81 -15.65 -15.54 -9.71
C ASN A 81 -14.14 -15.26 -9.84
N VAL A 82 -13.69 -14.05 -9.50
CA VAL A 82 -12.26 -13.66 -9.50
C VAL A 82 -11.46 -14.51 -8.50
N PHE A 83 -11.95 -14.70 -7.28
CA PHE A 83 -11.27 -15.56 -6.30
C PHE A 83 -11.26 -17.03 -6.72
N ILE A 84 -12.34 -17.56 -7.30
CA ILE A 84 -12.37 -18.91 -7.87
C ILE A 84 -11.31 -19.07 -8.97
N GLY A 85 -11.21 -18.09 -9.88
CA GLY A 85 -10.19 -18.06 -10.94
C GLY A 85 -8.78 -18.10 -10.36
N ARG A 86 -8.52 -17.29 -9.31
CA ARG A 86 -7.23 -17.28 -8.63
C ARG A 86 -6.90 -18.62 -7.97
N ILE A 87 -7.86 -19.25 -7.27
CA ILE A 87 -7.65 -20.58 -6.67
C ILE A 87 -7.27 -21.59 -7.76
N LYS A 88 -8.00 -21.61 -8.89
CA LYS A 88 -7.71 -22.52 -10.02
C LYS A 88 -6.31 -22.31 -10.60
N ALA A 89 -5.83 -21.07 -10.63
CA ALA A 89 -4.48 -20.74 -11.13
C ALA A 89 -3.35 -21.16 -10.18
N VAL A 90 -3.50 -20.95 -8.86
CA VAL A 90 -2.40 -21.19 -7.90
C VAL A 90 -2.42 -22.58 -7.28
N ASN A 91 -3.59 -23.19 -7.10
CA ASN A 91 -3.72 -24.45 -6.36
C ASN A 91 -2.94 -25.63 -6.96
N PRO A 92 -2.81 -25.79 -8.30
CA PRO A 92 -1.95 -26.82 -8.88
C PRO A 92 -0.48 -26.74 -8.46
N ILE A 93 -0.01 -25.55 -8.03
CA ILE A 93 1.36 -25.32 -7.58
C ILE A 93 1.49 -25.58 -6.07
N ILE A 94 0.55 -25.03 -5.27
CA ILE A 94 0.65 -24.99 -3.80
C ILE A 94 -0.13 -26.09 -3.06
N ASN A 95 -1.09 -26.75 -3.71
CA ASN A 95 -1.92 -27.83 -3.15
C ASN A 95 -2.53 -27.49 -1.76
N CYS A 96 -3.33 -26.44 -1.72
CA CYS A 96 -3.89 -25.87 -0.50
C CYS A 96 -5.41 -25.97 -0.41
N CYS A 97 -6.16 -25.81 -1.51
CA CYS A 97 -7.60 -26.04 -1.60
C CYS A 97 -7.85 -27.52 -1.90
N VAL A 98 -8.53 -28.25 -1.00
CA VAL A 98 -8.65 -29.72 -1.07
C VAL A 98 -10.06 -30.23 -1.36
N ASP A 99 -11.07 -29.42 -1.09
CA ASP A 99 -12.46 -29.65 -1.48
C ASP A 99 -13.20 -28.31 -1.60
N ASN A 100 -14.17 -28.17 -2.50
CA ASN A 100 -14.77 -26.88 -2.86
C ASN A 100 -16.26 -26.95 -3.21
N ARG A 101 -16.93 -25.80 -3.17
CA ARG A 101 -18.35 -25.62 -3.55
C ARG A 101 -18.56 -24.42 -4.46
N PHE A 102 -17.69 -24.24 -5.46
CA PHE A 102 -17.64 -23.06 -6.31
C PHE A 102 -18.97 -22.74 -7.01
N GLU A 103 -19.68 -23.74 -7.49
CA GLU A 103 -20.97 -23.57 -8.17
C GLU A 103 -22.02 -22.98 -7.21
N LEU A 104 -22.14 -23.56 -6.00
CA LEU A 104 -23.05 -23.06 -4.97
C LEU A 104 -22.65 -21.67 -4.47
N ALA A 105 -21.34 -21.40 -4.35
CA ALA A 105 -20.84 -20.09 -3.96
C ALA A 105 -21.25 -19.00 -4.97
N LEU A 106 -21.20 -19.30 -6.28
CA LEU A 106 -21.67 -18.39 -7.32
C LEU A 106 -23.18 -18.17 -7.27
N GLU A 107 -23.97 -19.20 -6.96
CA GLU A 107 -25.42 -19.05 -6.75
C GLU A 107 -25.74 -18.18 -5.53
N GLU A 108 -24.99 -18.34 -4.43
CA GLU A 108 -25.09 -17.49 -3.24
C GLU A 108 -24.74 -16.03 -3.56
N ALA A 109 -23.68 -15.81 -4.36
CA ALA A 109 -23.25 -14.49 -4.79
C ALA A 109 -24.32 -13.77 -5.63
N LYS A 110 -24.95 -14.47 -6.59
CA LYS A 110 -26.06 -13.93 -7.38
C LYS A 110 -27.25 -13.50 -6.53
N LYS A 111 -27.56 -14.26 -5.47
CA LYS A 111 -28.64 -13.91 -4.53
C LYS A 111 -28.30 -12.65 -3.73
N VAL A 112 -27.03 -12.47 -3.35
CA VAL A 112 -26.58 -11.22 -2.72
C VAL A 112 -26.78 -10.04 -3.65
N ASP A 113 -26.39 -10.17 -4.92
CA ASP A 113 -26.58 -9.11 -5.91
C ASP A 113 -28.06 -8.78 -6.12
N GLN A 114 -28.94 -9.78 -6.14
CA GLN A 114 -30.39 -9.59 -6.21
C GLN A 114 -30.96 -8.88 -4.97
N LEU A 115 -30.49 -9.23 -3.76
CA LEU A 115 -30.89 -8.57 -2.52
C LEU A 115 -30.51 -7.08 -2.51
N ILE A 116 -29.31 -6.76 -3.01
CA ILE A 116 -28.85 -5.37 -3.08
C ILE A 116 -29.64 -4.59 -4.14
N GLN A 117 -29.96 -5.23 -5.28
CA GLN A 117 -30.76 -4.61 -6.35
C GLN A 117 -32.23 -4.41 -5.96
N SER A 118 -32.80 -5.26 -5.11
CA SER A 118 -34.20 -5.12 -4.68
C SER A 118 -34.43 -3.86 -3.83
N GLY A 119 -33.38 -3.32 -3.19
CA GLY A 119 -33.47 -2.18 -2.30
C GLY A 119 -34.24 -2.46 -1.00
N GLU A 120 -34.47 -3.74 -0.67
CA GLU A 120 -35.22 -4.15 0.53
C GLU A 120 -34.54 -3.70 1.82
N LYS A 121 -33.20 -3.63 1.82
CA LYS A 121 -32.38 -3.15 2.93
C LYS A 121 -31.47 -2.03 2.46
N ASP A 122 -31.41 -0.95 3.25
CA ASP A 122 -30.44 0.12 3.01
C ASP A 122 -29.00 -0.30 3.36
N GLU A 123 -28.03 0.45 2.86
CA GLU A 123 -26.59 0.19 3.05
C GLU A 123 -26.19 0.04 4.53
N LYS A 124 -26.74 0.88 5.41
CA LYS A 124 -26.38 0.90 6.83
C LYS A 124 -26.93 -0.33 7.55
N THR A 125 -28.15 -0.74 7.20
CA THR A 125 -28.75 -1.98 7.69
C THR A 125 -27.94 -3.19 7.22
N LEU A 126 -27.53 -3.23 5.95
CA LEU A 126 -26.67 -4.29 5.40
C LEU A 126 -25.30 -4.32 6.09
N GLU A 127 -24.69 -3.18 6.38
CA GLU A 127 -23.41 -3.11 7.09
C GLU A 127 -23.50 -3.64 8.53
N LEU A 128 -24.59 -3.33 9.23
CA LEU A 128 -24.80 -3.77 10.61
C LEU A 128 -25.11 -5.27 10.70
N GLU A 129 -26.03 -5.77 9.88
CA GLU A 129 -26.51 -7.15 9.95
C GLU A 129 -25.61 -8.14 9.21
N THR A 130 -25.01 -7.70 8.09
CA THR A 130 -24.20 -8.52 7.19
C THR A 130 -22.88 -7.80 6.83
N PRO A 131 -21.98 -7.60 7.81
CA PRO A 131 -20.76 -6.81 7.62
C PRO A 131 -19.84 -7.37 6.52
N PHE A 132 -19.93 -8.67 6.19
CA PHE A 132 -19.16 -9.33 5.14
C PHE A 132 -20.04 -9.81 3.97
N LEU A 133 -21.20 -9.15 3.73
CA LEU A 133 -22.11 -9.48 2.65
C LEU A 133 -21.41 -9.68 1.30
N GLY A 134 -21.54 -10.88 0.74
CA GLY A 134 -21.04 -11.24 -0.58
C GLY A 134 -19.53 -11.51 -0.67
N VAL A 135 -18.79 -11.46 0.44
CA VAL A 135 -17.34 -11.66 0.45
C VAL A 135 -17.00 -13.15 0.53
N PRO A 136 -16.14 -13.69 -0.36
CA PRO A 136 -15.72 -15.08 -0.31
C PRO A 136 -14.79 -15.38 0.88
N PHE A 137 -14.83 -16.60 1.42
CA PHE A 137 -13.85 -17.06 2.40
C PHE A 137 -13.57 -18.56 2.33
N THR A 138 -12.50 -18.98 3.00
CA THR A 138 -12.06 -20.37 3.10
C THR A 138 -11.91 -20.80 4.55
N ILE A 139 -11.91 -22.11 4.79
CA ILE A 139 -11.72 -22.66 6.14
C ILE A 139 -10.93 -23.95 6.11
N LYS A 140 -10.18 -24.21 7.16
CA LYS A 140 -9.38 -25.42 7.33
C LYS A 140 -10.23 -26.72 7.33
N ASP A 141 -9.72 -27.81 6.73
CA ASP A 141 -10.28 -29.19 6.68
C ASP A 141 -10.33 -29.90 8.06
N CYS A 142 -10.65 -29.17 9.11
CA CYS A 142 -10.98 -29.71 10.42
C CYS A 142 -12.33 -29.24 10.93
N PHE A 143 -12.99 -28.31 10.24
CA PHE A 143 -14.30 -27.78 10.60
C PHE A 143 -15.36 -28.36 9.68
N SER A 144 -16.50 -28.76 10.24
CA SER A 144 -17.63 -29.20 9.41
C SER A 144 -18.18 -28.04 8.57
N VAL A 145 -18.37 -28.29 7.28
CA VAL A 145 -19.06 -27.43 6.32
C VAL A 145 -20.04 -28.33 5.57
N THR A 146 -21.29 -27.89 5.47
CA THR A 146 -22.35 -28.67 4.81
C THR A 146 -21.97 -28.98 3.37
N GLY A 147 -21.88 -30.27 3.04
CA GLY A 147 -21.56 -30.77 1.70
C GLY A 147 -20.07 -30.85 1.35
N LEU A 148 -19.16 -30.43 2.23
CA LEU A 148 -17.71 -30.56 2.02
C LEU A 148 -17.07 -31.57 2.97
N ARG A 149 -15.89 -32.07 2.61
CA ARG A 149 -15.06 -32.90 3.47
C ARG A 149 -14.54 -32.13 4.69
N TYR A 150 -14.40 -32.84 5.81
CA TYR A 150 -13.74 -32.33 7.03
C TYR A 150 -12.95 -33.45 7.72
N THR A 151 -11.87 -33.84 7.08
CA THR A 151 -11.18 -35.11 7.33
C THR A 151 -10.16 -35.02 8.47
N ALA A 152 -9.76 -33.81 8.87
CA ALA A 152 -8.60 -33.54 9.72
C ALA A 152 -7.32 -34.21 9.19
N GLY A 153 -7.20 -34.36 7.87
CA GLY A 153 -6.09 -35.04 7.20
C GLY A 153 -5.93 -36.53 7.53
N LEU A 154 -6.91 -37.16 8.20
CA LEU A 154 -6.82 -38.56 8.63
C LEU A 154 -7.47 -39.50 7.61
N VAL A 155 -6.73 -40.47 7.08
CA VAL A 155 -7.21 -41.39 6.02
C VAL A 155 -8.53 -42.09 6.38
N LYS A 156 -8.74 -42.45 7.65
CA LYS A 156 -9.99 -43.08 8.12
C LYS A 156 -11.22 -42.18 8.00
N ARG A 157 -11.02 -40.86 7.83
CA ARG A 157 -12.06 -39.84 7.69
C ARG A 157 -12.18 -39.30 6.25
N LYS A 158 -11.47 -39.86 5.27
CA LYS A 158 -11.42 -39.33 3.90
C LYS A 158 -12.79 -39.19 3.20
N ASP A 159 -13.74 -40.03 3.59
CA ASP A 159 -15.10 -40.10 3.02
C ASP A 159 -16.14 -39.39 3.90
N ILE A 160 -15.71 -38.67 4.94
CA ILE A 160 -16.62 -37.98 5.87
C ILE A 160 -16.97 -36.60 5.32
N ILE A 161 -18.27 -36.38 5.07
CA ILE A 161 -18.85 -35.15 4.55
C ILE A 161 -19.67 -34.46 5.65
N GLY A 162 -19.46 -33.17 5.84
CA GLY A 162 -20.19 -32.35 6.79
C GLY A 162 -21.68 -32.32 6.47
N GLN A 163 -22.52 -32.66 7.46
CA GLN A 163 -23.99 -32.62 7.33
C GLN A 163 -24.57 -31.27 7.78
N PHE A 164 -23.78 -30.49 8.51
CA PHE A 164 -24.13 -29.18 9.03
C PHE A 164 -22.87 -28.33 9.16
N ASP A 165 -23.05 -27.02 9.24
CA ASP A 165 -21.95 -26.08 9.43
C ASP A 165 -21.51 -26.06 10.90
N SER A 166 -20.20 -25.98 11.13
CA SER A 166 -19.66 -25.63 12.44
C SER A 166 -20.09 -24.21 12.86
N ASP A 167 -20.08 -23.92 14.17
CA ASP A 167 -20.54 -22.62 14.69
C ASP A 167 -19.87 -21.44 14.00
N VAL A 168 -18.56 -21.52 13.78
CA VAL A 168 -17.80 -20.44 13.14
C VAL A 168 -18.15 -20.25 11.66
N VAL A 169 -18.51 -21.33 10.95
CA VAL A 169 -19.00 -21.27 9.56
C VAL A 169 -20.39 -20.66 9.53
N ALA A 170 -21.29 -21.10 10.42
CA ALA A 170 -22.64 -20.57 10.53
C ALA A 170 -22.65 -19.07 10.88
N LEU A 171 -21.78 -18.63 11.80
CA LEU A 171 -21.62 -17.22 12.16
C LEU A 171 -21.14 -16.37 10.98
N MET A 172 -20.13 -16.83 10.24
CA MET A 172 -19.64 -16.09 9.06
C MET A 172 -20.67 -16.04 7.92
N LYS A 173 -21.38 -17.14 7.66
CA LYS A 173 -22.50 -17.15 6.70
C LYS A 173 -23.62 -16.19 7.11
N LYS A 174 -23.97 -16.16 8.40
CA LYS A 174 -24.95 -15.22 8.95
C LYS A 174 -24.50 -13.77 8.78
N ALA A 175 -23.20 -13.49 8.89
CA ALA A 175 -22.61 -12.19 8.60
C ALA A 175 -22.54 -11.84 7.09
N GLY A 176 -23.08 -12.70 6.23
CA GLY A 176 -23.19 -12.50 4.78
C GLY A 176 -22.02 -13.03 3.96
N ALA A 177 -21.02 -13.67 4.57
CA ALA A 177 -19.86 -14.21 3.86
C ALA A 177 -20.20 -15.52 3.11
N ILE A 178 -19.50 -15.76 2.00
CA ILE A 178 -19.73 -16.90 1.09
C ILE A 178 -18.54 -17.86 1.18
N ILE A 179 -18.76 -19.10 1.60
CA ILE A 179 -17.67 -20.07 1.70
C ILE A 179 -17.36 -20.72 0.34
N LEU A 180 -16.10 -20.65 -0.08
CA LEU A 180 -15.62 -21.21 -1.35
C LEU A 180 -15.19 -22.66 -1.23
N ALA A 181 -14.37 -22.95 -0.22
CA ALA A 181 -13.61 -24.20 -0.15
C ALA A 181 -13.08 -24.50 1.25
N VAL A 182 -12.67 -25.76 1.46
CA VAL A 182 -11.86 -26.18 2.60
C VAL A 182 -10.39 -26.36 2.22
N THR A 183 -9.49 -26.08 3.18
CA THR A 183 -8.05 -26.05 2.95
C THR A 183 -7.27 -27.14 3.68
N ASN A 184 -6.12 -27.52 3.11
CA ASN A 184 -5.31 -28.64 3.56
C ASN A 184 -4.76 -28.45 4.98
N VAL A 185 -4.57 -29.58 5.68
CA VAL A 185 -4.09 -29.65 7.06
C VAL A 185 -2.96 -30.65 7.22
N SER A 186 -2.26 -30.59 8.35
CA SER A 186 -1.47 -31.74 8.80
C SER A 186 -2.36 -32.86 9.29
N GLU A 187 -1.89 -34.09 9.20
CA GLU A 187 -2.61 -35.26 9.72
C GLU A 187 -2.95 -35.06 11.21
N LEU A 188 -4.24 -35.27 11.54
CA LEU A 188 -4.86 -35.02 12.85
C LEU A 188 -4.74 -33.58 13.37
N CYS A 189 -4.32 -32.63 12.54
CA CYS A 189 -3.94 -31.29 12.97
C CYS A 189 -2.80 -31.25 14.01
N MET A 190 -2.03 -32.34 14.16
CA MET A 190 -1.05 -32.54 15.24
C MET A 190 0.42 -32.37 14.80
N TRP A 191 0.64 -31.82 13.60
CA TRP A 191 1.97 -31.47 13.13
C TRP A 191 2.01 -30.06 12.53
N TRP A 192 3.16 -29.41 12.62
CA TRP A 192 3.42 -28.07 12.09
C TRP A 192 3.93 -28.03 10.63
N GLU A 193 3.83 -29.14 9.89
CA GLU A 193 3.92 -29.14 8.42
C GLU A 193 2.61 -29.72 7.87
N SER A 194 1.91 -28.98 7.02
CA SER A 194 0.64 -29.42 6.42
C SER A 194 0.90 -30.41 5.28
N ASN A 195 0.98 -31.67 5.67
CA ASN A 195 1.18 -32.83 4.83
C ASN A 195 0.38 -34.00 5.42
N ASN A 196 -0.36 -34.72 4.58
CA ASN A 196 -1.13 -35.90 4.98
C ASN A 196 -1.29 -36.87 3.80
N ASN A 197 -1.76 -38.08 4.09
CA ASN A 197 -1.89 -39.15 3.08
C ASN A 197 -3.20 -39.09 2.26
N ILE A 198 -4.06 -38.08 2.47
CA ILE A 198 -5.28 -37.90 1.68
C ILE A 198 -5.00 -36.94 0.51
N TYR A 199 -4.50 -35.75 0.83
CA TYR A 199 -4.33 -34.65 -0.11
C TYR A 199 -2.86 -34.41 -0.47
N GLY A 200 -1.93 -35.01 0.28
CA GLY A 200 -0.50 -34.74 0.13
C GLY A 200 -0.07 -33.44 0.81
N ARG A 201 1.02 -32.88 0.29
CA ARG A 201 1.76 -31.76 0.87
C ARG A 201 1.35 -30.42 0.28
N SER A 202 1.13 -29.43 1.14
CA SER A 202 1.04 -28.03 0.73
C SER A 202 2.42 -27.37 0.66
N ARG A 203 2.59 -26.44 -0.29
CA ARG A 203 3.88 -25.77 -0.56
C ARG A 203 3.77 -24.26 -0.33
N ASN A 204 4.84 -23.66 0.20
CA ASN A 204 4.87 -22.25 0.54
C ASN A 204 4.84 -21.38 -0.73
N PRO A 205 3.94 -20.36 -0.81
CA PRO A 205 3.82 -19.46 -1.96
C PRO A 205 5.12 -18.72 -2.33
N TYR A 206 5.97 -18.39 -1.36
CA TYR A 206 7.22 -17.65 -1.60
C TYR A 206 8.38 -18.58 -2.02
N ASP A 207 8.32 -19.86 -1.66
CA ASP A 207 9.33 -20.86 -1.99
C ASP A 207 8.74 -22.27 -1.90
N THR A 208 8.46 -22.88 -3.05
CA THR A 208 7.80 -24.20 -3.11
C THR A 208 8.61 -25.36 -2.54
N ASN A 209 9.86 -25.12 -2.13
CA ASN A 209 10.68 -26.09 -1.40
C ASN A 209 10.50 -26.02 0.13
N ARG A 210 9.74 -25.05 0.64
CA ARG A 210 9.59 -24.75 2.07
C ARG A 210 8.19 -25.04 2.58
N ILE A 211 8.11 -25.26 3.89
CA ILE A 211 6.86 -25.56 4.58
C ILE A 211 5.92 -24.35 4.63
N VAL A 212 4.62 -24.63 4.60
CA VAL A 212 3.54 -23.64 4.87
C VAL A 212 3.23 -23.50 6.36
N GLY A 213 3.93 -24.23 7.23
CA GLY A 213 3.52 -24.39 8.62
C GLY A 213 2.36 -25.37 8.81
N GLY A 214 1.89 -25.46 10.05
CA GLY A 214 0.75 -26.29 10.38
C GLY A 214 0.21 -26.06 11.79
N SER A 215 -0.98 -26.57 12.09
CA SER A 215 -1.77 -27.39 11.19
C SER A 215 -2.63 -26.64 10.17
N SER A 216 -2.79 -25.31 10.27
CA SER A 216 -3.57 -24.49 9.33
C SER A 216 -2.73 -23.96 8.15
N GLY A 217 -1.81 -24.78 7.64
CA GLY A 217 -0.85 -24.35 6.61
C GLY A 217 -1.48 -24.14 5.24
N GLY A 218 -2.41 -25.00 4.82
CA GLY A 218 -3.15 -24.82 3.58
C GLY A 218 -3.94 -23.50 3.57
N GLU A 219 -4.59 -23.17 4.70
CA GLU A 219 -5.31 -21.92 4.87
C GLU A 219 -4.37 -20.72 4.69
N ALA A 220 -3.29 -20.65 5.48
CA ALA A 220 -2.37 -19.51 5.42
C ALA A 220 -1.72 -19.33 4.05
N ALA A 221 -1.34 -20.43 3.39
CA ALA A 221 -0.73 -20.40 2.07
C ALA A 221 -1.71 -19.96 0.99
N LEU A 222 -2.97 -20.42 1.03
CA LEU A 222 -3.99 -20.00 0.06
C LEU A 222 -4.34 -18.53 0.21
N LEU A 223 -4.45 -18.03 1.45
CA LEU A 223 -4.64 -16.61 1.75
C LEU A 223 -3.47 -15.79 1.21
N SER A 224 -2.23 -16.18 1.52
CA SER A 224 -1.03 -15.49 1.04
C SER A 224 -0.93 -15.45 -0.48
N ALA A 225 -1.35 -16.52 -1.16
CA ALA A 225 -1.41 -16.59 -2.62
C ALA A 225 -2.55 -15.76 -3.24
N GLY A 226 -3.38 -15.08 -2.44
CA GLY A 226 -4.54 -14.31 -2.91
C GLY A 226 -5.74 -15.17 -3.31
N GLY A 227 -5.76 -16.46 -2.96
CA GLY A 227 -6.86 -17.37 -3.28
C GLY A 227 -8.12 -17.16 -2.43
N SER A 228 -8.02 -16.42 -1.33
CA SER A 228 -9.16 -16.00 -0.49
C SER A 228 -8.78 -14.72 0.27
N PRO A 229 -9.71 -13.78 0.52
CA PRO A 229 -9.40 -12.56 1.25
C PRO A 229 -9.15 -12.82 2.75
N PHE A 230 -9.85 -13.81 3.32
CA PHE A 230 -9.70 -14.21 4.72
C PHE A 230 -10.08 -15.67 4.95
N GLY A 231 -9.69 -16.19 6.12
CA GLY A 231 -9.99 -17.56 6.50
C GLY A 231 -10.03 -17.79 8.00
N ILE A 232 -10.38 -19.02 8.39
CA ILE A 232 -10.49 -19.43 9.80
C ILE A 232 -9.60 -20.64 10.04
N GLY A 233 -8.80 -20.56 11.11
CA GLY A 233 -7.93 -21.63 11.58
C GLY A 233 -8.19 -22.01 13.02
N SER A 234 -7.51 -23.06 13.47
CA SER A 234 -7.48 -23.52 14.85
C SER A 234 -6.06 -23.54 15.41
N ASP A 235 -5.91 -23.28 16.70
CA ASP A 235 -4.62 -23.13 17.39
C ASP A 235 -4.67 -23.82 18.76
N ILE A 236 -3.97 -24.95 18.89
CA ILE A 236 -3.73 -25.64 20.18
C ILE A 236 -2.29 -25.49 20.67
N GLY A 237 -1.37 -25.22 19.74
CA GLY A 237 0.07 -25.09 20.00
C GLY A 237 0.78 -24.21 19.00
N GLY A 238 0.08 -23.22 18.43
CA GLY A 238 0.58 -22.32 17.39
C GLY A 238 -0.02 -22.50 16.00
N SER A 239 -1.06 -23.31 15.84
CA SER A 239 -1.57 -23.70 14.53
C SER A 239 -2.31 -22.62 13.74
N ILE A 240 -2.55 -21.42 14.30
CA ILE A 240 -2.89 -20.21 13.54
C ILE A 240 -1.62 -19.40 13.27
N ARG A 241 -0.83 -19.17 14.34
CA ARG A 241 0.29 -18.20 14.33
C ARG A 241 1.51 -18.69 13.55
N MET A 242 1.85 -19.97 13.61
CA MET A 242 2.99 -20.52 12.86
C MET A 242 2.72 -20.54 11.35
N PRO A 243 1.56 -21.02 10.85
CA PRO A 243 1.20 -20.83 9.44
C PRO A 243 1.14 -19.36 9.01
N ALA A 244 0.52 -18.50 9.80
CA ALA A 244 0.45 -17.07 9.49
C ALA A 244 1.86 -16.46 9.31
N PHE A 245 2.77 -16.77 10.24
CA PHE A 245 4.17 -16.38 10.16
C PHE A 245 4.87 -16.90 8.91
N PHE A 246 4.81 -18.20 8.62
CA PHE A 246 5.55 -18.76 7.48
C PHE A 246 5.01 -18.30 6.11
N ASN A 247 3.77 -17.82 6.04
CA ASN A 247 3.15 -17.33 4.81
C ASN A 247 2.92 -15.80 4.81
N GLY A 248 3.47 -15.06 5.77
CA GLY A 248 3.50 -13.61 5.73
C GLY A 248 2.14 -12.93 5.80
N ILE A 249 1.17 -13.55 6.47
CA ILE A 249 -0.17 -13.00 6.68
C ILE A 249 -0.43 -12.82 8.17
N PHE A 250 -1.48 -12.10 8.55
CA PHE A 250 -1.87 -11.98 9.94
C PHE A 250 -2.64 -13.21 10.42
N GLY A 251 -2.46 -13.54 11.71
CA GLY A 251 -3.24 -14.59 12.37
C GLY A 251 -3.47 -14.25 13.83
N HIS A 252 -4.73 -14.16 14.24
CA HIS A 252 -5.08 -13.88 15.62
C HIS A 252 -5.47 -15.16 16.35
N LYS A 253 -4.77 -15.43 17.46
CA LYS A 253 -5.15 -16.45 18.43
C LYS A 253 -5.91 -15.76 19.58
N PRO A 254 -7.24 -15.93 19.67
CA PRO A 254 -8.05 -15.29 20.71
C PRO A 254 -7.66 -15.68 22.14
N THR A 255 -8.11 -14.89 23.10
CA THR A 255 -8.23 -15.32 24.50
C THR A 255 -9.01 -16.65 24.58
N ARG A 256 -8.53 -17.57 25.42
CA ARG A 256 -9.16 -18.90 25.56
C ARG A 256 -10.64 -18.81 25.96
N GLY A 257 -11.44 -19.71 25.40
CA GLY A 257 -12.87 -19.84 25.74
C GLY A 257 -13.79 -18.76 25.17
N ILE A 258 -13.32 -17.94 24.23
CA ILE A 258 -14.13 -16.91 23.57
C ILE A 258 -14.85 -17.44 22.33
N VAL A 259 -14.13 -18.10 21.43
CA VAL A 259 -14.67 -18.62 20.16
C VAL A 259 -15.03 -20.10 20.32
N SER A 260 -16.18 -20.51 19.78
CA SER A 260 -16.61 -21.91 19.79
C SER A 260 -15.68 -22.81 18.96
N ASN A 261 -15.46 -24.02 19.45
CA ASN A 261 -14.76 -25.10 18.73
C ASN A 261 -15.72 -26.24 18.33
N TYR A 262 -17.04 -25.99 18.37
CA TYR A 262 -18.05 -26.99 18.03
C TYR A 262 -17.89 -27.47 16.58
N GLU A 263 -18.07 -28.78 16.35
CA GLU A 263 -17.83 -29.46 15.07
C GLU A 263 -16.43 -29.26 14.47
N GLN A 264 -15.43 -29.14 15.34
CA GLN A 264 -14.03 -29.24 14.96
C GLN A 264 -13.45 -30.63 15.26
N GLN A 265 -12.53 -31.10 14.41
CA GLN A 265 -11.79 -32.35 14.58
C GLN A 265 -10.26 -32.14 14.61
N PRO A 266 -9.50 -32.89 15.44
CA PRO A 266 -10.00 -33.77 16.50
C PRO A 266 -10.70 -32.97 17.60
N VAL A 267 -11.66 -33.61 18.27
CA VAL A 267 -12.33 -33.01 19.43
C VAL A 267 -11.32 -32.93 20.59
N ALA A 268 -11.16 -31.74 21.16
CA ALA A 268 -10.36 -31.58 22.37
C ALA A 268 -11.16 -32.09 23.58
N GLU A 269 -10.53 -32.90 24.42
CA GLU A 269 -11.14 -33.43 25.65
C GLU A 269 -10.41 -32.92 26.91
N LYS A 270 -11.14 -32.82 28.03
CA LYS A 270 -10.61 -32.48 29.35
C LYS A 270 -9.78 -31.18 29.30
N VAL A 271 -8.55 -31.20 29.81
CA VAL A 271 -7.68 -30.01 29.89
C VAL A 271 -7.34 -29.44 28.51
N LEU A 272 -7.33 -30.25 27.44
CA LEU A 272 -6.99 -29.78 26.10
C LEU A 272 -8.02 -28.78 25.55
N GLN A 273 -9.27 -28.83 26.04
CA GLN A 273 -10.30 -27.84 25.72
C GLN A 273 -9.91 -26.42 26.15
N THR A 274 -9.04 -26.30 27.15
CA THR A 274 -8.55 -25.00 27.65
C THR A 274 -7.42 -24.41 26.80
N PHE A 275 -6.82 -25.22 25.92
CA PHE A 275 -5.68 -24.83 25.07
C PHE A 275 -6.09 -24.57 23.62
N LEU A 276 -7.04 -25.36 23.11
CA LEU A 276 -7.55 -25.23 21.75
C LEU A 276 -8.43 -23.99 21.62
N VAL A 277 -8.10 -23.15 20.65
CA VAL A 277 -8.92 -22.00 20.25
C VAL A 277 -9.06 -21.91 18.73
N THR A 278 -10.13 -21.29 18.28
CA THR A 278 -10.39 -20.97 16.88
C THR A 278 -10.27 -19.47 16.67
N GLY A 279 -9.76 -19.03 15.51
CA GLY A 279 -9.49 -17.61 15.28
C GLY A 279 -9.32 -17.21 13.81
N PRO A 280 -9.36 -15.90 13.53
CA PRO A 280 -9.32 -15.36 12.18
C PRO A 280 -7.90 -15.26 11.62
N MET A 281 -7.79 -15.39 10.30
CA MET A 281 -6.56 -15.25 9.51
C MET A 281 -6.85 -14.38 8.28
N SER A 282 -5.99 -13.42 7.97
CA SER A 282 -6.21 -12.50 6.85
C SER A 282 -4.89 -11.90 6.35
N ARG A 283 -4.89 -11.41 5.11
CA ARG A 283 -3.73 -10.67 4.57
C ARG A 283 -3.57 -9.27 5.16
N PHE A 284 -4.69 -8.67 5.58
CA PHE A 284 -4.73 -7.31 6.11
C PHE A 284 -5.21 -7.30 7.55
N CYS A 285 -4.56 -6.50 8.41
CA CYS A 285 -4.93 -6.40 9.82
C CYS A 285 -6.35 -5.83 10.00
N SER A 286 -6.79 -4.97 9.09
CA SER A 286 -8.13 -4.35 9.09
C SER A 286 -9.28 -5.36 9.12
N ASP A 287 -9.06 -6.58 8.64
CA ASP A 287 -10.09 -7.64 8.60
C ASP A 287 -10.19 -8.44 9.91
N LEU A 288 -9.13 -8.48 10.74
CA LEU A 288 -9.09 -9.32 11.94
C LEU A 288 -10.14 -8.93 12.99
N MET A 289 -10.29 -7.63 13.27
CA MET A 289 -11.20 -7.14 14.31
C MET A 289 -12.67 -7.38 13.95
N PRO A 290 -13.17 -7.01 12.74
CA PRO A 290 -14.53 -7.33 12.34
C PRO A 290 -14.82 -8.84 12.34
N MET A 291 -13.90 -9.67 11.85
CA MET A 291 -14.04 -11.13 11.93
C MET A 291 -14.12 -11.63 13.37
N TYR A 292 -13.24 -11.15 14.25
CA TYR A 292 -13.22 -11.58 15.63
C TYR A 292 -14.51 -11.23 16.38
N ARG A 293 -15.08 -10.04 16.12
CA ARG A 293 -16.39 -9.65 16.69
C ARG A 293 -17.49 -10.64 16.33
N ILE A 294 -17.51 -11.15 15.09
CA ILE A 294 -18.49 -12.14 14.63
C ILE A 294 -18.24 -13.49 15.32
N LEU A 295 -16.98 -13.95 15.33
CA LEU A 295 -16.60 -15.24 15.90
C LEU A 295 -16.76 -15.31 17.42
N ALA A 296 -16.63 -14.18 18.12
CA ALA A 296 -16.85 -14.10 19.56
C ALA A 296 -18.33 -14.26 19.95
N ALA A 297 -19.27 -13.96 19.04
CA ALA A 297 -20.71 -14.02 19.28
C ALA A 297 -21.08 -13.40 20.65
N ASP A 298 -21.86 -14.10 21.48
CA ASP A 298 -22.29 -13.61 22.79
C ASP A 298 -21.13 -13.41 23.79
N ASN A 299 -19.97 -14.04 23.55
CA ASN A 299 -18.77 -13.86 24.37
C ASN A 299 -18.07 -12.52 24.12
N ILE A 300 -18.53 -11.70 23.16
CA ILE A 300 -18.01 -10.34 22.94
C ILE A 300 -18.08 -9.48 24.21
N ASN A 301 -19.07 -9.71 25.07
CA ASN A 301 -19.25 -9.02 26.35
C ASN A 301 -18.13 -9.30 27.38
N LYS A 302 -17.30 -10.32 27.14
CA LYS A 302 -16.13 -10.65 27.96
C LYS A 302 -14.88 -9.89 27.48
N LEU A 303 -14.97 -9.11 26.41
CA LEU A 303 -13.86 -8.45 25.74
C LEU A 303 -14.07 -6.93 25.74
N LYS A 304 -12.97 -6.19 25.56
CA LYS A 304 -12.97 -4.73 25.45
C LYS A 304 -12.77 -4.27 24.00
N LEU A 305 -13.45 -4.90 23.04
CA LEU A 305 -13.18 -4.66 21.60
C LEU A 305 -13.54 -3.24 21.11
N ASP A 306 -14.40 -2.52 21.84
CA ASP A 306 -14.81 -1.15 21.52
C ASP A 306 -13.93 -0.07 22.16
N GLU A 307 -12.99 -0.46 23.02
CA GLU A 307 -12.11 0.47 23.69
C GLU A 307 -11.07 1.03 22.69
N LYS A 308 -11.02 2.36 22.56
CA LYS A 308 -10.03 3.03 21.70
C LYS A 308 -8.64 2.89 22.30
N VAL A 309 -7.74 2.28 21.55
CA VAL A 309 -6.35 2.05 21.99
C VAL A 309 -5.45 3.19 21.53
N SER A 310 -4.77 3.84 22.48
CA SER A 310 -3.67 4.74 22.18
C SER A 310 -2.36 3.98 22.25
N VAL A 311 -1.85 3.52 21.10
CA VAL A 311 -0.62 2.72 20.98
C VAL A 311 0.60 3.39 21.66
N SER A 312 0.62 4.72 21.69
CA SER A 312 1.64 5.54 22.35
C SER A 312 1.64 5.49 23.89
N LYS A 313 0.54 5.02 24.51
CA LYS A 313 0.37 4.95 25.97
C LYS A 313 0.60 3.54 26.53
N LEU A 314 0.84 2.56 25.66
CA LEU A 314 1.07 1.17 26.07
C LEU A 314 2.49 0.97 26.59
N ARG A 315 2.66 0.00 27.50
CA ARG A 315 3.97 -0.47 27.95
C ARG A 315 4.45 -1.62 27.08
N TYR A 316 5.67 -1.55 26.58
CA TYR A 316 6.21 -2.59 25.69
C TYR A 316 7.35 -3.35 26.34
N PHE A 317 7.19 -4.67 26.33
CA PHE A 317 8.20 -5.64 26.72
C PHE A 317 8.63 -6.43 25.49
N TYR A 318 9.88 -6.86 25.43
CA TYR A 318 10.32 -7.78 24.38
C TYR A 318 11.27 -8.87 24.90
N MET A 319 11.23 -10.02 24.23
CA MET A 319 12.19 -11.10 24.43
C MET A 319 12.77 -11.55 23.09
N GLU A 320 14.10 -11.56 22.95
CA GLU A 320 14.80 -11.98 21.73
C GLU A 320 14.84 -13.51 21.54
N SER A 321 14.66 -14.26 22.61
CA SER A 321 14.62 -15.72 22.62
C SER A 321 14.08 -16.24 23.95
N PHE A 322 13.76 -17.54 24.04
CA PHE A 322 13.45 -18.20 25.31
C PHE A 322 14.72 -18.64 26.08
N GLY A 323 15.88 -18.07 25.75
CA GLY A 323 17.18 -18.40 26.35
C GLY A 323 17.86 -19.63 25.74
N ASN A 324 18.99 -20.03 26.32
CA ASN A 324 19.80 -21.16 25.84
C ASN A 324 19.24 -22.51 26.33
N ILE A 325 18.09 -22.91 25.78
CA ILE A 325 17.51 -24.24 26.04
C ILE A 325 18.19 -25.27 25.12
N PRO A 326 18.77 -26.38 25.64
CA PRO A 326 19.60 -27.32 24.87
C PRO A 326 18.99 -27.85 23.57
N LEU A 327 17.66 -27.97 23.51
CA LEU A 327 16.92 -28.57 22.39
C LEU A 327 16.08 -27.56 21.59
N LEU A 328 16.23 -26.25 21.84
CA LEU A 328 15.61 -25.21 21.00
C LEU A 328 16.64 -24.63 20.04
N SER A 329 16.23 -24.38 18.80
CA SER A 329 17.04 -23.67 17.81
C SER A 329 17.37 -22.25 18.25
N ARG A 330 18.50 -21.72 17.77
CA ARG A 330 18.82 -20.30 17.95
C ARG A 330 17.93 -19.47 17.06
N VAL A 331 17.52 -18.30 17.56
CA VAL A 331 16.77 -17.32 16.74
C VAL A 331 17.68 -16.80 15.63
N HIS A 332 17.20 -16.92 14.39
CA HIS A 332 17.87 -16.50 13.17
C HIS A 332 18.19 -14.99 13.20
N PRO A 333 19.34 -14.55 12.67
CA PRO A 333 19.70 -13.13 12.63
C PRO A 333 18.60 -12.23 12.04
N ASP A 334 18.02 -12.58 10.89
CA ASP A 334 16.94 -11.80 10.26
C ASP A 334 15.74 -11.58 11.20
N LEU A 335 15.38 -12.57 12.02
CA LEU A 335 14.26 -12.44 12.95
C LEU A 335 14.61 -11.55 14.15
N LYS A 336 15.87 -11.62 14.62
CA LYS A 336 16.36 -10.69 15.65
C LYS A 336 16.40 -9.26 15.12
N GLU A 337 16.83 -9.09 13.88
CA GLU A 337 16.89 -7.77 13.24
C GLU A 337 15.48 -7.21 13.00
N ALA A 338 14.54 -8.02 12.50
CA ALA A 338 13.14 -7.64 12.36
C ALA A 338 12.53 -7.21 13.71
N GLN A 339 12.75 -7.98 14.77
CA GLN A 339 12.31 -7.60 16.11
C GLN A 339 12.99 -6.33 16.62
N SER A 340 14.29 -6.14 16.35
CA SER A 340 15.02 -4.93 16.71
C SER A 340 14.48 -3.69 15.97
N LYS A 341 14.10 -3.83 14.69
CA LYS A 341 13.42 -2.77 13.93
C LYS A 341 12.09 -2.39 14.59
N VAL A 342 11.29 -3.36 15.04
CA VAL A 342 10.04 -3.10 15.78
C VAL A 342 10.30 -2.37 17.10
N VAL A 343 11.30 -2.79 17.88
CA VAL A 343 11.66 -2.13 19.14
C VAL A 343 12.10 -0.68 18.89
N ARG A 344 12.98 -0.46 17.89
CA ARG A 344 13.43 0.89 17.51
C ARG A 344 12.29 1.75 17.01
N HIS A 345 11.30 1.18 16.32
CA HIS A 345 10.09 1.90 15.89
C HIS A 345 9.36 2.51 17.09
N PHE A 346 9.02 1.72 18.11
CA PHE A 346 8.31 2.25 19.27
C PHE A 346 9.15 3.24 20.10
N GLN A 347 10.47 2.99 20.21
CA GLN A 347 11.39 3.93 20.88
C GLN A 347 11.48 5.27 20.16
N ARG A 348 11.60 5.28 18.82
CA ARG A 348 11.79 6.51 18.04
C ARG A 348 10.48 7.23 17.71
N ALA A 349 9.45 6.49 17.33
CA ALA A 349 8.18 7.06 16.87
C ALA A 349 7.37 7.67 18.01
N TYR A 350 7.46 7.10 19.22
CA TYR A 350 6.62 7.48 20.35
C TYR A 350 7.39 7.82 21.63
N ASN A 351 8.74 7.80 21.61
CA ASN A 351 9.60 8.02 22.78
C ASN A 351 9.26 7.10 23.97
N ILE A 352 8.85 5.86 23.67
CA ILE A 352 8.46 4.89 24.69
C ILE A 352 9.69 4.07 25.10
N PRO A 353 10.03 3.99 26.41
CA PRO A 353 11.01 3.02 26.87
C PRO A 353 10.46 1.61 26.62
N VAL A 354 11.13 0.86 25.75
CA VAL A 354 10.82 -0.55 25.54
C VAL A 354 11.75 -1.36 26.44
N GLU A 355 11.18 -2.02 27.43
CA GLU A 355 11.95 -2.77 28.41
C GLU A 355 12.26 -4.18 27.91
N LYS A 356 13.52 -4.60 28.02
CA LYS A 356 13.86 -6.00 27.81
C LYS A 356 13.24 -6.80 28.94
N GLY A 357 12.18 -7.53 28.64
CA GLY A 357 11.46 -8.29 29.65
C GLY A 357 12.39 -9.35 30.24
N GLN A 358 12.75 -9.20 31.51
CA GLN A 358 13.31 -10.28 32.31
C GLN A 358 12.17 -11.13 32.88
N VAL A 359 11.25 -11.59 32.03
CA VAL A 359 10.37 -12.66 32.48
C VAL A 359 11.26 -13.88 32.61
N SER A 360 11.38 -14.32 33.83
CA SER A 360 12.07 -15.51 34.25
C SER A 360 11.38 -16.78 33.70
N VAL A 361 10.77 -16.78 32.51
CA VAL A 361 10.35 -18.02 31.83
C VAL A 361 11.54 -18.98 31.79
N GLY A 362 12.71 -18.42 31.49
CA GLY A 362 14.00 -19.09 31.58
C GLY A 362 14.43 -19.45 33.00
N LEU A 363 14.11 -18.67 34.05
CA LEU A 363 14.47 -18.88 35.47
C LEU A 363 13.50 -19.82 36.24
N GLU A 364 12.24 -19.94 35.82
CA GLU A 364 11.23 -20.90 36.26
C GLU A 364 11.41 -22.26 35.56
N LEU A 365 11.66 -22.26 34.24
CA LEU A 365 12.31 -23.39 33.59
C LEU A 365 13.70 -23.66 34.21
N LEU A 366 14.39 -22.64 34.75
CA LEU A 366 15.62 -22.82 35.51
C LEU A 366 15.34 -23.47 36.88
N LYS A 367 14.22 -23.20 37.58
CA LYS A 367 13.80 -23.88 38.82
C LYS A 367 13.51 -25.36 38.56
N PHE A 368 12.95 -25.70 37.41
CA PHE A 368 12.93 -27.07 36.87
C PHE A 368 14.36 -27.60 36.60
N CYS A 369 15.26 -26.75 36.11
CA CYS A 369 16.64 -27.09 35.77
C CYS A 369 17.68 -27.02 36.93
N VAL A 370 17.38 -26.46 38.11
CA VAL A 370 18.31 -26.34 39.27
C VAL A 370 18.12 -27.43 40.32
N GLY A 371 17.30 -28.45 40.06
CA GLY A 371 17.31 -29.66 40.88
C GLY A 371 16.70 -29.51 42.28
N GLN A 372 15.83 -28.53 42.51
CA GLN A 372 14.86 -28.55 43.62
C GLN A 372 13.56 -29.30 43.23
N SER A 373 13.70 -30.36 42.42
CA SER A 373 12.64 -31.26 41.99
C SER A 373 13.20 -32.69 41.95
N ASN A 374 12.50 -33.65 42.56
CA ASN A 374 12.98 -35.04 42.71
C ASN A 374 12.66 -35.92 41.46
N TYR A 375 13.58 -35.92 40.48
CA TYR A 375 13.83 -36.90 39.37
C TYR A 375 12.87 -37.07 38.14
N THR A 376 13.37 -37.82 37.14
CA THR A 376 13.48 -37.54 35.67
C THR A 376 12.79 -38.55 34.72
N LEU A 377 12.33 -38.13 33.51
CA LEU A 377 12.21 -38.95 32.26
C LEU A 377 11.78 -38.24 30.92
N PRO A 378 11.81 -36.91 30.69
CA PRO A 378 11.42 -36.36 29.36
C PRO A 378 12.33 -36.82 28.19
N GLY A 379 13.51 -37.33 28.53
CA GLY A 379 14.61 -37.61 27.60
C GLY A 379 14.73 -39.05 27.10
N ILE A 380 13.75 -39.94 27.29
CA ILE A 380 13.80 -41.24 26.58
C ILE A 380 12.63 -41.41 25.62
N LEU A 381 11.48 -40.76 25.84
CA LEU A 381 10.25 -41.34 25.32
C LEU A 381 9.23 -40.35 24.75
N MET A 382 9.70 -39.30 24.06
CA MET A 382 8.88 -38.69 23.00
C MET A 382 8.45 -39.71 21.92
N GLY A 383 9.06 -40.90 21.90
CA GLY A 383 8.68 -42.07 21.09
C GLY A 383 7.71 -43.08 21.73
N LEU A 384 7.21 -42.89 22.96
CA LEU A 384 6.12 -43.70 23.57
C LEU A 384 4.85 -42.87 23.85
N PHE A 385 4.71 -41.69 23.22
CA PHE A 385 3.78 -40.61 23.61
C PHE A 385 2.27 -40.89 23.54
N GLU A 386 1.82 -42.10 23.23
CA GLU A 386 0.43 -42.54 23.42
C GLU A 386 0.23 -43.48 24.62
N LYS A 387 1.28 -44.14 25.15
CA LYS A 387 1.12 -45.19 26.17
C LYS A 387 1.26 -44.73 27.62
N PHE A 388 1.80 -43.54 27.88
CA PHE A 388 2.05 -43.03 29.24
C PHE A 388 1.86 -41.51 29.34
N SER A 389 0.66 -41.00 29.06
CA SER A 389 0.28 -39.73 29.67
C SER A 389 0.35 -39.93 31.19
N LEU A 390 1.28 -39.25 31.87
CA LEU A 390 1.31 -39.25 33.33
C LEU A 390 -0.07 -38.77 33.81
N PRO A 391 -0.78 -39.54 34.65
CA PRO A 391 -2.04 -39.10 35.21
C PRO A 391 -1.86 -37.71 35.83
N SER A 392 -2.88 -36.84 35.74
CA SER A 392 -2.85 -35.50 36.34
C SER A 392 -2.55 -35.52 37.85
N THR A 393 -2.68 -36.69 38.49
CA THR A 393 -2.36 -36.96 39.89
C THR A 393 -0.88 -37.30 40.15
N HIS A 394 -0.05 -37.51 39.11
CA HIS A 394 1.37 -37.81 39.28
C HIS A 394 2.12 -36.58 39.83
N PRO A 395 2.98 -36.71 40.87
CA PRO A 395 3.60 -35.57 41.56
C PRO A 395 4.33 -34.58 40.64
N THR A 396 5.01 -35.09 39.60
CA THR A 396 5.68 -34.26 38.59
C THR A 396 4.69 -33.45 37.74
N ALA A 397 3.55 -34.04 37.36
CA ALA A 397 2.53 -33.36 36.57
C ALA A 397 1.85 -32.24 37.39
N VAL A 398 1.53 -32.53 38.66
CA VAL A 398 0.99 -31.53 39.61
C VAL A 398 1.95 -30.35 39.77
N LYS A 399 3.25 -30.62 39.93
CA LYS A 399 4.25 -29.55 40.02
C LYS A 399 4.34 -28.71 38.74
N MET A 400 4.32 -29.34 37.57
CA MET A 400 4.35 -28.61 36.29
C MET A 400 3.12 -27.73 36.10
N LEU A 401 1.94 -28.21 36.51
CA LEU A 401 0.70 -27.42 36.47
C LEU A 401 0.78 -26.21 37.41
N ALA A 402 1.28 -26.39 38.64
CA ALA A 402 1.47 -25.30 39.59
C ALA A 402 2.43 -24.21 39.04
N MET A 403 3.53 -24.63 38.39
CA MET A 403 4.46 -23.69 37.73
C MET A 403 3.80 -22.95 36.55
N CYS A 404 2.90 -23.60 35.80
CA CYS A 404 2.14 -22.92 34.75
C CYS A 404 1.20 -21.84 35.33
N ASP A 405 0.59 -22.10 36.49
CA ASP A 405 -0.28 -21.15 37.16
C ASP A 405 0.49 -19.98 37.80
N GLU A 406 1.72 -20.21 38.29
CA GLU A 406 2.65 -19.16 38.73
C GLU A 406 3.07 -18.29 37.54
N LEU A 407 3.58 -18.91 36.46
CA LEU A 407 4.01 -18.18 35.26
C LEU A 407 2.87 -17.38 34.63
N ARG A 408 1.64 -17.92 34.62
CA ARG A 408 0.47 -17.18 34.15
C ARG A 408 0.28 -15.90 34.96
N ARG A 409 0.33 -15.98 36.29
CA ARG A 409 0.18 -14.82 37.18
C ARG A 409 1.28 -13.78 36.94
N ASP A 410 2.53 -14.21 36.82
CA ASP A 410 3.66 -13.31 36.57
C ASP A 410 3.49 -12.52 35.26
N ILE A 411 3.06 -13.19 34.18
CA ILE A 411 2.82 -12.52 32.89
C ILE A 411 1.59 -11.62 32.97
N GLN A 412 0.52 -12.02 33.68
CA GLN A 412 -0.64 -11.17 33.90
C GLN A 412 -0.29 -9.89 34.66
N GLU A 413 0.55 -9.99 35.69
CA GLU A 413 1.02 -8.84 36.48
C GLU A 413 1.93 -7.93 35.66
N LEU A 414 2.87 -8.51 34.91
CA LEU A 414 3.76 -7.75 34.01
C LEU A 414 2.95 -6.94 32.99
N LEU A 415 2.03 -7.62 32.29
CA LEU A 415 1.26 -7.01 31.21
C LEU A 415 0.19 -6.06 31.75
N GLY A 416 -0.47 -6.36 32.87
CA GLY A 416 -1.56 -5.51 33.36
C GLY A 416 -2.64 -5.27 32.29
N ASP A 417 -3.25 -4.09 32.30
CA ASP A 417 -4.26 -3.69 31.31
C ASP A 417 -3.71 -2.92 30.11
N ASP A 418 -2.42 -2.60 30.09
CA ASP A 418 -1.79 -1.69 29.12
C ASP A 418 -0.48 -2.24 28.52
N GLY A 419 -0.08 -3.46 28.89
CA GLY A 419 1.19 -4.05 28.51
C GLY A 419 1.11 -4.98 27.31
N ILE A 420 2.15 -4.92 26.49
CA ILE A 420 2.35 -5.74 25.29
C ILE A 420 3.71 -6.43 25.39
N LEU A 421 3.73 -7.74 25.13
CA LEU A 421 4.96 -8.51 25.03
C LEU A 421 5.21 -8.92 23.56
N LEU A 422 6.36 -8.51 23.05
CA LEU A 422 6.84 -8.82 21.70
C LEU A 422 7.80 -10.01 21.74
N VAL A 423 7.47 -11.10 21.03
CA VAL A 423 8.31 -12.30 20.93
C VAL A 423 8.42 -12.83 19.50
N PRO A 424 9.52 -13.48 19.11
CA PRO A 424 9.60 -14.18 17.83
C PRO A 424 8.54 -15.29 17.74
N PRO A 425 7.87 -15.46 16.59
CA PRO A 425 6.90 -16.54 16.40
C PRO A 425 7.55 -17.93 16.31
N HIS A 426 8.80 -17.97 15.86
CA HIS A 426 9.58 -19.18 15.65
C HIS A 426 11.07 -18.79 15.62
N PRO A 427 12.03 -19.67 15.95
CA PRO A 427 13.45 -19.35 15.90
C PRO A 427 14.02 -19.26 14.49
N THR A 428 13.35 -19.77 13.46
CA THR A 428 13.81 -19.68 12.07
C THR A 428 12.69 -19.25 11.13
N PRO A 429 12.98 -18.61 10.00
CA PRO A 429 12.03 -18.49 8.88
C PRO A 429 11.59 -19.86 8.37
N ALA A 430 10.67 -19.89 7.40
CA ALA A 430 10.09 -21.11 6.84
C ALA A 430 11.18 -22.14 6.49
N LEU A 431 11.12 -23.33 7.11
CA LEU A 431 12.09 -24.40 6.91
C LEU A 431 11.84 -25.14 5.59
N TYR A 432 12.83 -25.89 5.10
CA TYR A 432 12.61 -26.83 4.00
C TYR A 432 11.66 -27.95 4.44
N HIS A 433 10.95 -28.54 3.48
CA HIS A 433 10.07 -29.68 3.75
C HIS A 433 10.79 -30.82 4.48
N ASN A 434 10.12 -31.49 5.43
CA ASN A 434 10.67 -32.53 6.32
C ASN A 434 11.76 -32.09 7.31
N GLN A 435 12.40 -30.92 7.15
CA GLN A 435 13.37 -30.39 8.10
C GLN A 435 12.83 -30.21 9.53
N PRO A 436 11.52 -29.94 9.76
CA PRO A 436 10.99 -29.88 11.12
C PRO A 436 11.16 -31.16 11.95
N LEU A 437 11.38 -32.33 11.31
CA LEU A 437 11.67 -33.59 12.01
C LEU A 437 12.95 -33.53 12.84
N THR A 438 13.93 -32.69 12.46
CA THR A 438 15.17 -32.51 13.23
C THR A 438 15.06 -31.40 14.27
N LYS A 439 13.94 -30.65 14.31
CA LYS A 439 13.75 -29.48 15.17
C LYS A 439 12.40 -29.44 15.92
N PRO A 440 11.81 -30.57 16.37
CA PRO A 440 10.40 -30.66 16.78
C PRO A 440 9.99 -29.73 17.93
N LEU A 441 10.94 -29.34 18.78
CA LEU A 441 10.65 -28.55 19.98
C LEU A 441 10.51 -27.05 19.73
N ASN A 442 10.82 -26.53 18.53
CA ASN A 442 10.67 -25.09 18.29
C ASN A 442 9.21 -24.60 18.34
N ALA A 443 8.22 -25.50 18.29
CA ALA A 443 6.81 -25.19 18.54
C ALA A 443 6.57 -24.59 19.95
N ALA A 444 7.54 -24.72 20.87
CA ALA A 444 7.48 -24.10 22.19
C ALA A 444 7.24 -22.58 22.15
N TYR A 445 7.76 -21.88 21.13
CA TYR A 445 7.60 -20.42 20.98
C TYR A 445 6.14 -19.97 20.92
N THR A 446 5.27 -20.83 20.38
CA THR A 446 3.84 -20.55 20.25
C THR A 446 3.01 -21.31 21.27
N ALA A 447 3.36 -22.56 21.57
CA ALA A 447 2.58 -23.46 22.43
C ALA A 447 2.42 -22.96 23.88
N ILE A 448 3.42 -22.24 24.42
CA ILE A 448 3.34 -21.70 25.78
C ILE A 448 2.12 -20.78 25.96
N PHE A 449 1.78 -19.98 24.96
CA PHE A 449 0.65 -19.05 25.04
C PHE A 449 -0.71 -19.75 24.96
N ASN A 450 -0.80 -20.97 24.42
CA ASN A 450 -2.01 -21.79 24.51
C ASN A 450 -2.22 -22.32 25.93
N VAL A 451 -1.14 -22.82 26.54
CA VAL A 451 -1.16 -23.33 27.92
C VAL A 451 -1.53 -22.21 28.91
N LEU A 452 -0.99 -21.02 28.70
CA LEU A 452 -1.27 -19.86 29.55
C LEU A 452 -2.61 -19.20 29.22
N GLY A 453 -3.09 -19.30 27.98
CA GLY A 453 -4.41 -18.84 27.54
C GLY A 453 -4.46 -17.43 26.96
N PHE A 454 -3.32 -16.71 26.93
CA PHE A 454 -3.21 -15.32 26.48
C PHE A 454 -3.59 -15.13 25.01
N PRO A 455 -4.18 -13.99 24.62
CA PRO A 455 -4.38 -13.64 23.22
C PRO A 455 -3.05 -13.26 22.55
N VAL A 456 -2.90 -13.65 21.28
CA VAL A 456 -1.68 -13.38 20.51
C VAL A 456 -2.01 -13.10 19.06
N THR A 457 -1.57 -11.95 18.55
CA THR A 457 -1.62 -11.64 17.11
C THR A 457 -0.25 -11.85 16.51
N GLN A 458 -0.15 -12.71 15.49
CA GLN A 458 1.03 -12.74 14.62
C GLN A 458 0.91 -11.56 13.64
N VAL A 459 2.05 -10.89 13.40
CA VAL A 459 2.18 -9.77 12.48
C VAL A 459 3.31 -10.01 11.47
N PRO A 460 3.07 -9.95 10.15
CA PRO A 460 4.11 -9.98 9.13
C PRO A 460 4.89 -8.67 9.08
N LEU A 461 6.20 -8.75 8.82
CA LEU A 461 7.13 -7.60 8.83
C LEU A 461 7.96 -7.51 7.53
N GLY A 462 7.39 -7.96 6.41
CA GLY A 462 8.11 -8.08 5.12
C GLY A 462 8.89 -9.39 4.97
N LEU A 463 9.81 -9.43 4.00
CA LEU A 463 10.61 -10.60 3.65
C LEU A 463 12.03 -10.52 4.23
N GLY A 464 12.61 -11.67 4.54
CA GLY A 464 14.01 -11.78 4.98
C GLY A 464 14.96 -12.07 3.83
N SER A 465 16.25 -12.25 4.16
CA SER A 465 17.33 -12.51 3.20
C SER A 465 17.12 -13.79 2.37
N TRP A 466 16.26 -14.70 2.83
CA TRP A 466 15.90 -15.94 2.12
C TRP A 466 14.74 -15.77 1.14
N GLY A 467 14.18 -14.56 1.00
CA GLY A 467 13.00 -14.28 0.19
C GLY A 467 11.71 -14.87 0.76
N VAL A 468 11.66 -15.13 2.07
CA VAL A 468 10.49 -15.66 2.77
C VAL A 468 10.10 -14.76 3.95
N PRO A 469 8.84 -14.81 4.41
CA PRO A 469 8.33 -13.86 5.40
C PRO A 469 9.06 -13.85 6.75
N LEU A 470 9.13 -12.67 7.34
CA LEU A 470 9.49 -12.40 8.72
C LEU A 470 8.24 -11.97 9.51
N GLY A 471 8.34 -11.99 10.84
CA GLY A 471 7.22 -11.56 11.68
C GLY A 471 7.51 -11.54 13.16
N VAL A 472 6.56 -10.99 13.91
CA VAL A 472 6.59 -10.89 15.38
C VAL A 472 5.25 -11.34 15.96
N GLN A 473 5.26 -11.89 17.17
CA GLN A 473 4.06 -12.10 17.96
C GLN A 473 3.84 -10.94 18.91
N VAL A 474 2.63 -10.40 18.89
CA VAL A 474 2.14 -9.38 19.80
C VAL A 474 1.24 -10.07 20.83
N VAL A 475 1.73 -10.19 22.05
CA VAL A 475 1.05 -10.88 23.15
C VAL A 475 0.42 -9.85 24.09
N GLY A 476 -0.86 -10.03 24.39
CA GLY A 476 -1.60 -9.20 25.35
C GLY A 476 -2.04 -10.00 26.57
N ASN A 477 -2.56 -9.30 27.58
CA ASN A 477 -3.18 -9.94 28.73
C ASN A 477 -4.53 -10.58 28.35
N LEU A 478 -5.05 -11.50 29.17
CA LEU A 478 -6.35 -12.12 28.96
C LEU A 478 -7.44 -11.05 28.78
N HIS A 479 -8.28 -11.24 27.76
CA HIS A 479 -9.38 -10.34 27.39
C HIS A 479 -8.98 -8.96 26.83
N ASN A 480 -7.67 -8.67 26.76
CA ASN A 480 -7.13 -7.45 26.17
C ASN A 480 -6.70 -7.65 24.71
N ASP A 481 -7.42 -8.49 23.97
CA ASP A 481 -7.18 -8.82 22.56
C ASP A 481 -7.13 -7.56 21.67
N HIS A 482 -7.99 -6.58 21.95
CA HIS A 482 -8.03 -5.28 21.27
C HIS A 482 -6.69 -4.55 21.24
N LEU A 483 -5.86 -4.68 22.28
CA LEU A 483 -4.51 -4.10 22.31
C LEU A 483 -3.61 -4.77 21.28
N THR A 484 -3.64 -6.10 21.19
CA THR A 484 -2.80 -6.86 20.25
C THR A 484 -3.16 -6.56 18.79
N LEU A 485 -4.45 -6.33 18.52
CA LEU A 485 -4.96 -5.97 17.19
C LEU A 485 -4.60 -4.51 16.84
N ALA A 486 -4.69 -3.59 17.80
CA ALA A 486 -4.30 -2.19 17.59
C ALA A 486 -2.79 -2.04 17.30
N VAL A 487 -1.95 -2.78 18.04
CA VAL A 487 -0.50 -2.82 17.78
C VAL A 487 -0.20 -3.47 16.44
N ALA A 488 -0.93 -4.52 16.03
CA ALA A 488 -0.77 -5.12 14.72
C ALA A 488 -1.07 -4.13 13.58
N ALA A 489 -2.11 -3.31 13.72
CA ALA A 489 -2.43 -2.27 12.74
C ALA A 489 -1.34 -1.17 12.66
N GLU A 490 -0.74 -0.80 13.79
CA GLU A 490 0.41 0.13 13.80
C GLU A 490 1.63 -0.47 13.11
N LEU A 491 1.90 -1.76 13.32
CA LEU A 491 3.01 -2.45 12.68
C LEU A 491 2.78 -2.66 11.18
N GLU A 492 1.54 -2.95 10.75
CA GLU A 492 1.17 -2.95 9.33
C GLU A 492 1.46 -1.59 8.69
N ARG A 493 1.04 -0.50 9.35
CA ARG A 493 1.31 0.88 8.90
C ARG A 493 2.81 1.19 8.82
N ALA A 494 3.60 0.67 9.74
CA ALA A 494 5.03 0.97 9.85
C ALA A 494 5.92 0.09 8.94
N PHE A 495 5.51 -1.13 8.65
CA PHE A 495 6.34 -2.15 7.97
C PHE A 495 5.70 -2.74 6.69
N GLY A 496 4.51 -2.29 6.30
CA GLY A 496 3.82 -2.70 5.05
C GLY A 496 3.01 -3.99 5.14
N GLY A 497 3.23 -4.83 6.15
CA GLY A 497 2.42 -6.04 6.38
C GLY A 497 2.69 -7.17 5.38
N TRP A 498 1.62 -7.67 4.73
CA TRP A 498 1.69 -8.76 3.74
C TRP A 498 2.32 -8.28 2.43
N VAL A 499 3.24 -9.08 1.89
CA VAL A 499 3.87 -8.88 0.58
C VAL A 499 3.41 -9.98 -0.36
N SER A 500 2.96 -9.65 -1.58
CA SER A 500 2.49 -10.66 -2.54
C SER A 500 3.60 -11.67 -2.91
N PRO A 501 3.33 -12.99 -2.89
CA PRO A 501 4.25 -14.01 -3.39
C PRO A 501 4.27 -14.13 -4.93
N SER A 502 3.45 -13.33 -5.62
CA SER A 502 3.42 -13.21 -7.07
C SER A 502 4.08 -11.88 -7.48
N PRO A 503 5.43 -11.84 -7.65
CA PRO A 503 6.12 -10.63 -8.07
C PRO A 503 5.67 -10.24 -9.49
N VAL A 504 5.68 -8.93 -9.76
CA VAL A 504 5.49 -8.40 -11.11
C VAL A 504 6.85 -7.93 -11.61
N THR A 505 7.18 -8.30 -12.84
CA THR A 505 8.41 -7.88 -13.50
C THR A 505 8.25 -6.48 -14.13
N SER A 506 9.35 -5.76 -14.25
CA SER A 506 9.42 -4.48 -14.97
C SER A 506 8.92 -4.63 -16.40
N GLU A 507 9.28 -5.73 -17.06
CA GLU A 507 8.80 -6.05 -18.41
C GLU A 507 7.27 -6.18 -18.46
N GLU A 508 6.65 -6.91 -17.54
CA GLU A 508 5.19 -7.02 -17.45
C GLU A 508 4.52 -5.67 -17.22
N VAL A 509 5.08 -4.83 -16.33
CA VAL A 509 4.58 -3.47 -16.08
C VAL A 509 4.66 -2.63 -17.36
N VAL A 510 5.81 -2.59 -18.02
CA VAL A 510 6.01 -1.82 -19.25
C VAL A 510 5.09 -2.30 -20.37
N ILE A 511 4.92 -3.61 -20.55
CA ILE A 511 3.97 -4.19 -21.53
C ILE A 511 2.54 -3.74 -21.23
N ALA A 512 2.12 -3.76 -19.96
CA ALA A 512 0.77 -3.35 -19.57
C ALA A 512 0.49 -1.88 -19.95
N PHE A 513 1.43 -0.98 -19.67
CA PHE A 513 1.29 0.44 -20.03
C PHE A 513 1.36 0.66 -21.55
N ILE A 514 2.23 -0.04 -22.28
CA ILE A 514 2.26 0.02 -23.76
C ILE A 514 0.92 -0.41 -24.35
N ASN A 515 0.35 -1.51 -23.85
CA ASN A 515 -0.96 -2.00 -24.31
C ASN A 515 -2.07 -1.00 -24.01
N ARG A 516 -2.04 -0.38 -22.82
CA ARG A 516 -3.00 0.66 -22.47
C ARG A 516 -2.87 1.89 -23.37
N ILE A 517 -1.65 2.36 -23.65
CA ILE A 517 -1.40 3.47 -24.59
C ILE A 517 -1.97 3.13 -25.98
N LYS A 518 -1.69 1.94 -26.50
CA LYS A 518 -2.22 1.49 -27.80
C LYS A 518 -3.76 1.47 -27.85
N ALA A 519 -4.41 1.13 -26.74
CA ALA A 519 -5.86 1.10 -26.63
C ALA A 519 -6.49 2.51 -26.58
N VAL A 520 -5.91 3.44 -25.80
CA VAL A 520 -6.55 4.75 -25.55
C VAL A 520 -6.09 5.84 -26.51
N ASN A 521 -4.85 5.82 -26.97
CA ASN A 521 -4.27 6.92 -27.74
C ASN A 521 -4.98 7.21 -29.07
N PRO A 522 -5.52 6.22 -29.82
CA PRO A 522 -6.31 6.51 -31.02
C PRO A 522 -7.55 7.40 -30.76
N ILE A 523 -8.05 7.42 -29.51
CA ILE A 523 -9.22 8.22 -29.11
C ILE A 523 -8.79 9.60 -28.63
N ILE A 524 -7.80 9.65 -27.73
CA ILE A 524 -7.41 10.87 -27.00
C ILE A 524 -6.26 11.65 -27.65
N ASN A 525 -5.48 11.04 -28.55
CA ASN A 525 -4.35 11.64 -29.25
C ASN A 525 -3.38 12.41 -28.30
N CYS A 526 -2.95 11.72 -27.24
CA CYS A 526 -2.09 12.28 -26.21
C CYS A 526 -0.61 11.93 -26.41
N VAL A 527 -0.28 10.75 -26.93
CA VAL A 527 1.09 10.32 -27.26
C VAL A 527 1.38 10.62 -28.73
N VAL A 528 2.50 11.28 -28.99
CA VAL A 528 2.87 11.75 -30.34
C VAL A 528 4.11 11.07 -30.92
N ASP A 529 4.99 10.55 -30.06
CA ASP A 529 6.14 9.73 -30.44
C ASP A 529 6.55 8.80 -29.28
N ASN A 530 7.19 7.66 -29.55
CA ASN A 530 7.46 6.62 -28.56
C ASN A 530 8.77 5.85 -28.79
N ARG A 531 9.27 5.21 -27.72
CA ARG A 531 10.47 4.35 -27.72
C ARG A 531 10.19 2.96 -27.13
N PHE A 532 9.01 2.39 -27.39
CA PHE A 532 8.53 1.16 -26.74
C PHE A 532 9.50 -0.03 -26.83
N GLN A 533 10.16 -0.23 -27.96
CA GLN A 533 11.12 -1.33 -28.11
C GLN A 533 12.37 -1.16 -27.24
N LEU A 534 12.82 0.08 -27.04
CA LEU A 534 13.94 0.37 -26.16
C LEU A 534 13.52 0.29 -24.69
N ALA A 535 12.33 0.80 -24.36
CA ALA A 535 11.75 0.68 -23.02
C ALA A 535 11.63 -0.79 -22.57
N LEU A 536 11.23 -1.72 -23.45
CA LEU A 536 11.17 -3.15 -23.13
C LEU A 536 12.55 -3.73 -22.82
N LYS A 537 13.60 -3.33 -23.56
CA LYS A 537 14.97 -3.78 -23.28
C LYS A 537 15.49 -3.22 -21.95
N GLU A 538 15.15 -1.97 -21.63
CA GLU A 538 15.48 -1.35 -20.33
C GLU A 538 14.77 -2.11 -19.19
N ALA A 539 13.50 -2.48 -19.39
CA ALA A 539 12.72 -3.26 -18.41
C ALA A 539 13.32 -4.64 -18.15
N GLN A 540 13.65 -5.39 -19.21
CA GLN A 540 14.34 -6.67 -19.11
C GLN A 540 15.71 -6.55 -18.42
N SER A 541 16.39 -5.42 -18.56
CA SER A 541 17.67 -5.16 -17.91
C SER A 541 17.49 -4.87 -16.42
N ALA A 542 16.46 -4.11 -16.04
CA ALA A 542 16.07 -3.90 -14.64
C ALA A 542 15.71 -5.23 -13.96
N ASP A 543 14.94 -6.09 -14.64
CA ASP A 543 14.58 -7.41 -14.11
C ASP A 543 15.80 -8.32 -13.92
N LYS A 544 16.77 -8.29 -14.84
CA LYS A 544 18.05 -9.01 -14.67
C LYS A 544 18.85 -8.48 -13.49
N LEU A 545 18.89 -7.16 -13.28
CA LEU A 545 19.57 -6.55 -12.13
C LEU A 545 18.95 -7.05 -10.81
N ILE A 546 17.61 -7.02 -10.70
CA ILE A 546 16.88 -7.52 -9.52
C ILE A 546 17.17 -9.02 -9.32
N GLN A 547 17.09 -9.82 -10.37
CA GLN A 547 17.33 -11.27 -10.31
C GLN A 547 18.77 -11.64 -9.97
N SER A 548 19.75 -10.81 -10.36
CA SER A 548 21.17 -11.07 -10.08
C SER A 548 21.49 -11.05 -8.58
N GLY A 549 20.73 -10.30 -7.79
CA GLY A 549 21.01 -10.07 -6.38
C GLY A 549 22.33 -9.34 -6.11
N GLU A 550 22.92 -8.69 -7.13
CA GLU A 550 24.17 -7.92 -6.99
C GLU A 550 24.04 -6.75 -6.00
N LYS A 551 22.83 -6.19 -5.89
CA LYS A 551 22.46 -5.16 -4.92
C LYS A 551 21.30 -5.65 -4.07
N ASP A 552 21.35 -5.38 -2.78
CA ASP A 552 20.22 -5.60 -1.88
C ASP A 552 19.10 -4.56 -2.12
N GLU A 553 17.91 -4.87 -1.61
CA GLU A 553 16.69 -4.07 -1.78
C GLU A 553 16.84 -2.64 -1.23
N GLU A 554 17.50 -2.46 -0.08
CA GLU A 554 17.70 -1.15 0.55
C GLU A 554 18.61 -0.27 -0.33
N THR A 555 19.67 -0.86 -0.90
CA THR A 555 20.55 -0.18 -1.86
C THR A 555 19.80 0.18 -3.15
N LEU A 556 18.98 -0.72 -3.68
CA LEU A 556 18.17 -0.46 -4.88
C LEU A 556 17.12 0.63 -4.64
N GLU A 557 16.45 0.64 -3.49
CA GLU A 557 15.48 1.67 -3.11
C GLU A 557 16.14 3.05 -3.00
N LEU A 558 17.35 3.11 -2.43
CA LEU A 558 18.08 4.37 -2.25
C LEU A 558 18.62 4.92 -3.57
N GLU A 559 19.25 4.09 -4.39
CA GLU A 559 19.93 4.52 -5.62
C GLU A 559 18.98 4.62 -6.83
N THR A 560 17.98 3.74 -6.89
CA THR A 560 17.06 3.60 -8.01
C THR A 560 15.61 3.47 -7.53
N PRO A 561 15.05 4.52 -6.89
CA PRO A 561 13.71 4.48 -6.28
C PRO A 561 12.56 4.23 -7.27
N PHE A 562 12.81 4.34 -8.58
CA PHE A 562 11.86 4.09 -9.66
C PHE A 562 12.30 2.94 -10.57
N LEU A 563 13.18 2.04 -10.12
CA LEU A 563 13.68 0.91 -10.91
C LEU A 563 12.52 0.14 -11.58
N GLY A 564 12.52 0.13 -12.91
CA GLY A 564 11.53 -0.62 -13.70
C GLY A 564 10.20 0.10 -13.91
N VAL A 565 9.99 1.29 -13.34
CA VAL A 565 8.71 2.01 -13.41
C VAL A 565 8.64 2.88 -14.68
N PRO A 566 7.63 2.71 -15.55
CA PRO A 566 7.53 3.51 -16.77
C PRO A 566 7.12 4.96 -16.53
N PHE A 567 7.52 5.88 -17.41
CA PHE A 567 7.05 7.28 -17.38
C PHE A 567 6.98 7.94 -18.75
N THR A 568 6.35 9.12 -18.79
CA THR A 568 6.18 9.96 -19.99
C THR A 568 6.51 11.42 -19.70
N ILE A 569 6.74 12.20 -20.76
CA ILE A 569 7.03 13.64 -20.67
C ILE A 569 6.46 14.35 -21.90
N LYS A 570 6.13 15.63 -21.79
CA LYS A 570 5.58 16.40 -22.91
C LYS A 570 6.62 16.74 -24.00
N ASP A 571 6.16 16.92 -25.24
CA ASP A 571 6.92 17.30 -26.46
C ASP A 571 7.45 18.75 -26.41
N CYS A 572 8.10 19.10 -25.32
CA CYS A 572 8.89 20.32 -25.22
C CYS A 572 10.14 20.13 -24.35
N PHE A 573 10.48 18.90 -24.02
CA PHE A 573 11.74 18.51 -23.42
C PHE A 573 12.51 17.64 -24.41
N SER A 574 13.82 17.83 -24.52
CA SER A 574 14.65 16.97 -25.37
C SER A 574 14.70 15.56 -24.77
N VAL A 575 14.50 14.56 -25.62
CA VAL A 575 14.71 13.14 -25.34
C VAL A 575 15.49 12.56 -26.50
N GLU A 576 16.58 11.83 -26.21
CA GLU A 576 17.42 11.27 -27.25
C GLU A 576 16.63 10.34 -28.18
N GLY A 577 16.65 10.65 -29.48
CA GLY A 577 16.03 9.85 -30.52
C GLY A 577 14.52 10.03 -30.69
N LEU A 578 13.86 10.90 -29.92
CA LEU A 578 12.44 11.26 -30.09
C LEU A 578 12.28 12.67 -30.65
N HIS A 579 11.10 12.94 -31.20
CA HIS A 579 10.75 14.28 -31.67
C HIS A 579 10.78 15.33 -30.55
N TYR A 580 11.13 16.57 -30.91
CA TYR A 580 11.28 17.68 -29.98
C TYR A 580 10.73 18.98 -30.60
N THR A 581 9.42 18.99 -30.85
CA THR A 581 8.80 19.94 -31.79
C THR A 581 8.18 21.15 -31.10
N SER A 582 7.74 21.01 -29.84
CA SER A 582 6.91 22.02 -29.17
C SER A 582 5.66 22.40 -29.97
N GLY A 583 5.11 21.44 -30.73
CA GLY A 583 3.95 21.64 -31.59
C GLY A 583 4.16 22.64 -32.73
N LEU A 584 5.40 23.03 -33.07
CA LEU A 584 5.65 23.98 -34.16
C LEU A 584 5.95 23.22 -35.46
N VAL A 585 5.23 23.52 -36.55
CA VAL A 585 5.39 22.85 -37.87
C VAL A 585 6.83 22.94 -38.38
N LYS A 586 7.50 24.08 -38.19
CA LYS A 586 8.90 24.27 -38.58
C LYS A 586 9.90 23.40 -37.81
N ARG A 587 9.46 22.80 -36.71
CA ARG A 587 10.25 21.88 -35.86
C ARG A 587 9.79 20.43 -35.97
N LYS A 588 8.87 20.11 -36.90
CA LYS A 588 8.29 18.75 -37.02
C LYS A 588 9.33 17.64 -37.23
N ASP A 589 10.48 17.98 -37.83
CA ASP A 589 11.56 17.03 -38.14
C ASP A 589 12.73 17.12 -37.13
N PHE A 590 12.57 17.87 -36.02
CA PHE A 590 13.61 18.00 -35.00
C PHE A 590 13.60 16.80 -34.07
N ILE A 591 14.75 16.12 -34.00
CA ILE A 591 14.99 14.98 -33.11
C ILE A 591 15.94 15.38 -31.99
N GLY A 592 15.57 15.08 -30.75
CA GLY A 592 16.41 15.30 -29.58
C GLY A 592 17.72 14.52 -29.71
N GLN A 593 18.85 15.22 -29.55
CA GLN A 593 20.18 14.61 -29.65
C GLN A 593 20.68 14.10 -28.29
N PHE A 594 20.03 14.51 -27.21
CA PHE A 594 20.35 14.15 -25.83
C PHE A 594 19.11 14.33 -24.95
N ASP A 595 19.13 13.70 -23.78
CA ASP A 595 18.06 13.84 -22.79
C ASP A 595 18.17 15.16 -22.02
N SER A 596 17.03 15.77 -21.72
CA SER A 596 16.92 16.88 -20.77
C SER A 596 17.29 16.44 -19.35
N ASP A 597 17.69 17.41 -18.50
CA ASP A 597 18.14 17.13 -17.13
C ASP A 597 17.13 16.28 -16.33
N VAL A 598 15.84 16.59 -16.47
CA VAL A 598 14.77 15.86 -15.75
C VAL A 598 14.60 14.43 -16.26
N VAL A 599 14.83 14.17 -17.54
CA VAL A 599 14.81 12.82 -18.12
C VAL A 599 16.04 12.04 -17.65
N ILE A 600 17.21 12.67 -17.61
CA ILE A 600 18.44 12.07 -17.06
C ILE A 600 18.24 11.68 -15.59
N LEU A 601 17.67 12.57 -14.78
CA LEU A 601 17.42 12.31 -13.36
C LEU A 601 16.47 11.13 -13.16
N MET A 602 15.35 11.07 -13.90
CA MET A 602 14.42 9.95 -13.79
C MET A 602 15.02 8.63 -14.27
N LYS A 603 15.76 8.63 -15.39
CA LYS A 603 16.45 7.42 -15.87
C LYS A 603 17.52 6.93 -14.87
N LYS A 604 18.27 7.85 -14.24
CA LYS A 604 19.22 7.51 -13.17
C LYS A 604 18.54 6.93 -11.94
N ALA A 605 17.34 7.40 -11.61
CA ALA A 605 16.50 6.83 -10.56
C ALA A 605 15.88 5.47 -10.95
N GLY A 606 16.20 4.92 -12.13
CA GLY A 606 15.75 3.61 -12.60
C GLY A 606 14.45 3.61 -13.40
N ALA A 607 13.83 4.78 -13.64
CA ALA A 607 12.59 4.90 -14.38
C ALA A 607 12.78 4.67 -15.89
N ILE A 608 11.77 4.11 -16.54
CA ILE A 608 11.81 3.70 -17.95
C ILE A 608 10.95 4.62 -18.81
N MET A 609 11.58 5.38 -19.69
CA MET A 609 10.87 6.35 -20.53
C MET A 609 10.13 5.66 -21.68
N LEU A 610 8.80 5.83 -21.76
CA LEU A 610 7.95 5.20 -22.78
C LEU A 610 7.78 6.07 -24.04
N ALA A 611 7.39 7.33 -23.86
CA ALA A 611 6.83 8.15 -24.93
C ALA A 611 6.76 9.64 -24.58
N ILE A 612 6.68 10.49 -25.61
CA ILE A 612 6.40 11.92 -25.46
C ILE A 612 4.94 12.26 -25.75
N THR A 613 4.43 13.27 -25.06
CA THR A 613 3.02 13.67 -25.13
C THR A 613 2.76 15.02 -25.80
N ASN A 614 1.58 15.16 -26.38
CA ASN A 614 1.20 16.30 -27.22
C ASN A 614 1.10 17.62 -26.44
N VAL A 615 1.42 18.72 -27.10
CA VAL A 615 1.44 20.09 -26.55
C VAL A 615 0.73 21.07 -27.49
N PRO A 616 0.22 22.23 -27.04
CA PRO A 616 -0.12 23.33 -27.93
C PRO A 616 1.12 23.85 -28.64
N GLU A 617 0.90 24.54 -29.75
CA GLU A 617 1.95 25.26 -30.47
C GLU A 617 2.74 26.18 -29.52
N LEU A 618 4.05 25.97 -29.44
CA LEU A 618 5.01 26.60 -28.54
C LEU A 618 4.68 26.48 -27.04
N CYS A 619 3.90 25.48 -26.64
CA CYS A 619 3.37 25.34 -25.28
C CYS A 619 2.49 26.51 -24.83
N MET A 620 1.95 27.31 -25.77
CA MET A 620 1.25 28.56 -25.45
C MET A 620 -0.21 28.53 -25.92
N TRP A 621 -1.05 27.77 -25.23
CA TRP A 621 -2.51 27.93 -25.24
C TRP A 621 -3.17 27.05 -24.15
N TRP A 622 -4.49 27.16 -24.04
CA TRP A 622 -5.36 26.39 -23.16
C TRP A 622 -5.74 25.00 -23.65
N GLU A 623 -5.53 24.71 -24.92
CA GLU A 623 -5.89 23.45 -25.54
C GLU A 623 -4.65 22.86 -26.20
N SER A 624 -4.36 21.59 -25.95
CA SER A 624 -3.26 20.89 -26.61
C SER A 624 -3.68 20.56 -28.06
N LEU A 625 -3.66 21.59 -28.92
CA LEU A 625 -3.80 21.52 -30.37
C LEU A 625 -2.57 22.14 -31.01
N ASN A 626 -2.03 21.43 -32.01
CA ASN A 626 -1.09 21.98 -32.96
C ASN A 626 -1.30 21.35 -34.35
N ASN A 627 -0.64 21.92 -35.37
CA ASN A 627 -0.74 21.43 -36.75
C ASN A 627 0.23 20.28 -37.09
N VAL A 628 1.09 19.85 -36.14
CA VAL A 628 2.01 18.70 -36.29
C VAL A 628 1.28 17.39 -35.99
N TYR A 629 0.63 17.31 -34.83
CA TYR A 629 0.01 16.10 -34.29
C TYR A 629 -1.51 16.20 -34.15
N GLY A 630 -2.09 17.38 -34.35
CA GLY A 630 -3.50 17.62 -34.13
C GLY A 630 -3.85 17.80 -32.65
N ARG A 631 -5.11 17.51 -32.31
CA ARG A 631 -5.73 17.84 -31.03
C ARG A 631 -5.76 16.66 -30.07
N SER A 632 -5.37 16.89 -28.82
CA SER A 632 -5.65 15.96 -27.73
C SER A 632 -7.06 16.16 -27.15
N ARG A 633 -7.72 15.07 -26.78
CA ARG A 633 -9.11 15.04 -26.31
C ARG A 633 -9.20 14.55 -24.87
N ASN A 634 -10.10 15.15 -24.10
CA ASN A 634 -10.27 14.79 -22.69
C ASN A 634 -10.86 13.37 -22.56
N PRO A 635 -10.32 12.52 -21.66
CA PRO A 635 -10.78 11.14 -21.56
C PRO A 635 -12.16 10.97 -20.92
N TYR A 636 -12.68 11.97 -20.21
CA TYR A 636 -14.05 11.96 -19.66
C TYR A 636 -15.08 12.42 -20.68
N ASP A 637 -14.72 13.31 -21.61
CA ASP A 637 -15.57 13.80 -22.71
C ASP A 637 -14.68 14.29 -23.86
N ILE A 638 -14.67 13.55 -24.97
CA ILE A 638 -13.79 13.82 -26.11
C ILE A 638 -14.07 15.15 -26.82
N ASN A 639 -15.17 15.85 -26.49
CA ASN A 639 -15.49 17.17 -27.02
C ASN A 639 -14.89 18.31 -26.18
N ARG A 640 -14.18 17.98 -25.10
CA ARG A 640 -13.61 18.92 -24.14
C ARG A 640 -12.09 18.90 -24.13
N THR A 641 -11.52 20.00 -23.65
CA THR A 641 -10.08 20.18 -23.59
C THR A 641 -9.41 19.31 -22.51
N VAL A 642 -8.22 18.80 -22.81
CA VAL A 642 -7.28 18.24 -21.82
C VAL A 642 -6.54 19.32 -21.02
N GLY A 643 -6.60 20.58 -21.45
CA GLY A 643 -6.02 21.72 -20.74
C GLY A 643 -4.55 21.95 -21.00
N GLY A 644 -4.20 23.21 -21.30
CA GLY A 644 -2.85 23.76 -21.20
C GLY A 644 -1.77 23.03 -22.01
N SER A 645 -0.51 23.27 -21.62
CA SER A 645 0.64 22.71 -22.32
C SER A 645 1.07 21.31 -21.89
N SER A 646 0.63 20.83 -20.73
CA SER A 646 0.81 19.44 -20.31
C SER A 646 -0.50 18.65 -20.43
N GLY A 647 -1.38 19.04 -21.35
CA GLY A 647 -2.68 18.39 -21.56
C GLY A 647 -2.57 17.00 -22.14
N GLY A 648 -1.68 16.78 -23.12
CA GLY A 648 -1.36 15.44 -23.60
C GLY A 648 -0.94 14.53 -22.45
N GLU A 649 -0.02 15.02 -21.61
CA GLU A 649 0.45 14.32 -20.41
C GLU A 649 -0.70 13.98 -19.45
N ALA A 650 -1.47 14.98 -19.02
CA ALA A 650 -2.55 14.78 -18.07
C ALA A 650 -3.67 13.86 -18.60
N GLY A 651 -4.03 13.99 -19.88
CA GLY A 651 -5.01 13.11 -20.52
C GLY A 651 -4.54 11.66 -20.60
N LEU A 652 -3.23 11.44 -20.84
CA LEU A 652 -2.64 10.10 -20.86
C LEU A 652 -2.64 9.47 -19.46
N LEU A 653 -2.22 10.22 -18.45
CA LEU A 653 -2.20 9.79 -17.05
C LEU A 653 -3.61 9.45 -16.56
N ALA A 654 -4.59 10.32 -16.81
CA ALA A 654 -5.98 10.07 -16.44
C ALA A 654 -6.57 8.83 -17.14
N SER A 655 -6.08 8.51 -18.34
CA SER A 655 -6.47 7.31 -19.08
C SER A 655 -5.73 6.05 -18.63
N GLY A 656 -4.78 6.15 -17.71
CA GLY A 656 -3.94 5.05 -17.23
C GLY A 656 -2.83 4.63 -18.21
N GLY A 657 -2.49 5.47 -19.20
CA GLY A 657 -1.45 5.17 -20.18
C GLY A 657 -0.02 5.33 -19.66
N SER A 658 0.16 5.95 -18.49
CA SER A 658 1.44 6.04 -17.77
C SER A 658 1.13 6.17 -16.26
N PRO A 659 1.97 5.65 -15.35
CA PRO A 659 1.74 5.82 -13.91
C PRO A 659 1.98 7.28 -13.48
N PHE A 660 3.00 7.92 -14.06
CA PHE A 660 3.32 9.33 -13.80
C PHE A 660 3.95 10.02 -15.01
N GLY A 661 3.96 11.35 -14.94
CA GLY A 661 4.46 12.23 -15.98
C GLY A 661 5.19 13.45 -15.45
N ILE A 662 5.91 14.12 -16.34
CA ILE A 662 6.59 15.38 -16.05
C ILE A 662 5.99 16.50 -16.90
N GLY A 663 5.55 17.56 -16.23
CA GLY A 663 5.02 18.76 -16.86
C GLY A 663 5.89 19.99 -16.56
N SER A 664 5.55 21.10 -17.21
CA SER A 664 6.14 22.41 -16.88
C SER A 664 5.04 23.46 -16.72
N ASP A 665 5.31 24.51 -15.95
CA ASP A 665 4.33 25.50 -15.54
C ASP A 665 4.94 26.92 -15.52
N ILE A 666 4.39 27.80 -16.35
CA ILE A 666 4.68 29.25 -16.35
C ILE A 666 3.41 30.11 -16.13
N GLY A 667 2.25 29.47 -16.21
CA GLY A 667 0.93 30.10 -16.21
C GLY A 667 -0.20 29.11 -15.97
N GLY A 668 0.08 28.03 -15.23
CA GLY A 668 -0.88 26.95 -14.92
C GLY A 668 -0.68 25.65 -15.68
N SER A 669 0.42 25.47 -16.38
CA SER A 669 0.60 24.34 -17.30
C SER A 669 0.89 22.98 -16.64
N ILE A 670 0.99 22.89 -15.32
CA ILE A 670 0.85 21.62 -14.57
C ILE A 670 -0.56 21.52 -13.97
N ARG A 671 -1.05 22.64 -13.41
CA ARG A 671 -2.28 22.69 -12.59
C ARG A 671 -3.57 22.63 -13.39
N LEU A 672 -3.70 23.38 -14.48
CA LEU A 672 -4.90 23.34 -15.34
C LEU A 672 -5.08 21.99 -16.03
N PRO A 673 -4.04 21.38 -16.64
CA PRO A 673 -4.17 20.03 -17.17
C PRO A 673 -4.53 19.01 -16.07
N ALA A 674 -3.85 19.05 -14.92
CA ALA A 674 -4.16 18.15 -13.81
C ALA A 674 -5.62 18.29 -13.36
N PHE A 675 -6.10 19.53 -13.21
CA PHE A 675 -7.49 19.84 -12.88
C PHE A 675 -8.48 19.30 -13.93
N PHE A 676 -8.30 19.58 -15.21
CA PHE A 676 -9.25 19.18 -16.25
C PHE A 676 -9.30 17.67 -16.48
N ASN A 677 -8.26 16.93 -16.11
CA ASN A 677 -8.21 15.46 -16.23
C ASN A 677 -8.31 14.74 -14.88
N GLY A 678 -8.60 15.46 -13.79
CA GLY A 678 -8.89 14.85 -12.49
C GLY A 678 -7.71 14.09 -11.88
N ILE A 679 -6.49 14.54 -12.12
CA ILE A 679 -5.25 13.97 -11.55
C ILE A 679 -4.55 14.99 -10.66
N PHE A 680 -3.50 14.55 -9.97
CA PHE A 680 -2.64 15.43 -9.20
C PHE A 680 -1.56 16.04 -10.08
N GLY A 681 -1.19 17.28 -9.76
CA GLY A 681 -0.06 17.97 -10.37
C GLY A 681 0.57 18.90 -9.36
N HIS A 682 1.86 18.76 -9.14
CA HIS A 682 2.60 19.62 -8.22
C HIS A 682 3.43 20.62 -9.03
N LYS A 683 3.15 21.91 -8.82
CA LYS A 683 3.99 23.02 -9.25
C LYS A 683 4.99 23.30 -8.12
N PRO A 684 6.29 22.99 -8.29
CA PRO A 684 7.29 23.23 -7.25
C PRO A 684 7.49 24.70 -6.90
N THR A 685 8.14 24.93 -5.77
CA THR A 685 8.84 26.20 -5.50
C THR A 685 9.80 26.53 -6.65
N SER A 686 9.84 27.81 -7.05
CA SER A 686 10.62 28.24 -8.21
C SER A 686 12.13 28.15 -7.98
N GLY A 687 12.87 27.84 -9.05
CA GLY A 687 14.34 27.69 -8.99
C GLY A 687 14.84 26.37 -8.37
N ILE A 688 13.96 25.39 -8.15
CA ILE A 688 14.33 24.07 -7.59
C ILE A 688 14.65 23.04 -8.67
N VAL A 689 13.77 22.88 -9.66
CA VAL A 689 13.90 21.86 -10.72
C VAL A 689 14.47 22.51 -11.98
N SER A 690 15.39 21.84 -12.66
CA SER A 690 16.01 22.32 -13.90
C SER A 690 14.99 22.37 -15.05
N ASN A 691 15.06 23.42 -15.86
CA ASN A 691 14.35 23.55 -17.14
C ASN A 691 15.31 23.47 -18.34
N HIS A 692 16.52 22.94 -18.15
CA HIS A 692 17.50 22.80 -19.21
C HIS A 692 16.99 21.85 -20.30
N GLU A 693 17.30 22.18 -21.56
CA GLU A 693 16.74 21.50 -22.74
C GLU A 693 15.21 21.45 -22.80
N GLN A 694 14.61 22.59 -22.44
CA GLN A 694 13.20 22.84 -22.66
C GLN A 694 12.97 23.91 -23.74
N GLN A 695 11.92 23.72 -24.55
CA GLN A 695 11.43 24.70 -25.52
C GLN A 695 10.03 25.23 -25.16
N PRO A 696 9.73 26.51 -25.49
CA PRO A 696 10.66 27.55 -25.94
C PRO A 696 11.73 27.88 -24.90
N VAL A 697 12.92 28.31 -25.34
CA VAL A 697 14.01 28.65 -24.42
C VAL A 697 13.68 29.91 -23.63
N ALA A 698 13.49 29.75 -22.32
CA ALA A 698 13.26 30.84 -21.38
C ALA A 698 14.56 31.59 -21.06
N GLY A 699 14.55 32.92 -21.19
CA GLY A 699 15.64 33.80 -20.75
C GLY A 699 15.76 33.86 -19.22
N GLN A 700 16.82 34.51 -18.70
CA GLN A 700 17.18 34.49 -17.27
C GLN A 700 16.04 34.87 -16.33
N ILE A 701 15.29 35.94 -16.61
CA ILE A 701 14.17 36.36 -15.74
C ILE A 701 13.01 35.36 -15.85
N LEU A 702 12.70 34.86 -17.05
CA LEU A 702 11.57 33.95 -17.26
C LEU A 702 11.77 32.60 -16.58
N GLN A 703 13.03 32.15 -16.46
CA GLN A 703 13.42 30.97 -15.70
C GLN A 703 13.05 31.07 -14.21
N THR A 704 12.81 32.28 -13.68
CA THR A 704 12.31 32.45 -12.30
C THR A 704 10.81 32.17 -12.14
N TYR A 705 10.05 32.15 -13.24
CA TYR A 705 8.61 31.90 -13.25
C TYR A 705 8.23 30.54 -13.85
N LEU A 706 9.05 30.06 -14.80
CA LEU A 706 8.94 28.74 -15.40
C LEU A 706 9.48 27.68 -14.45
N VAL A 707 8.66 26.69 -14.13
CA VAL A 707 9.05 25.56 -13.29
C VAL A 707 8.66 24.24 -13.94
N THR A 708 9.39 23.17 -13.60
CA THR A 708 9.10 21.80 -14.03
C THR A 708 8.74 20.96 -12.81
N GLY A 709 7.76 20.05 -12.94
CA GLY A 709 7.24 19.33 -11.79
C GLY A 709 6.46 18.05 -12.11
N PRO A 710 6.19 17.24 -11.08
CA PRO A 710 5.58 15.92 -11.22
C PRO A 710 4.06 15.98 -11.38
N MET A 711 3.52 15.01 -12.13
CA MET A 711 2.09 14.77 -12.34
C MET A 711 1.78 13.27 -12.18
N SER A 712 0.71 12.91 -11.49
CA SER A 712 0.37 11.51 -11.20
C SER A 712 -1.12 11.35 -10.89
N ARG A 713 -1.63 10.12 -10.97
CA ARG A 713 -3.00 9.80 -10.54
C ARG A 713 -3.17 9.79 -9.02
N PHE A 714 -2.10 9.50 -8.29
CA PHE A 714 -2.12 9.39 -6.83
C PHE A 714 -1.18 10.40 -6.18
N CYS A 715 -1.60 11.01 -5.06
CA CYS A 715 -0.80 12.02 -4.39
C CYS A 715 0.51 11.46 -3.82
N SER A 716 0.50 10.18 -3.42
CA SER A 716 1.67 9.47 -2.88
C SER A 716 2.87 9.49 -3.81
N ASP A 717 2.64 9.55 -5.12
CA ASP A 717 3.70 9.44 -6.13
C ASP A 717 4.43 10.78 -6.35
N LEU A 718 3.80 11.91 -6.01
CA LEU A 718 4.35 13.24 -6.26
C LEU A 718 5.64 13.50 -5.48
N LEU A 719 5.69 13.13 -4.20
CA LEU A 719 6.82 13.46 -3.33
C LEU A 719 8.11 12.67 -3.72
N PRO A 720 8.07 11.35 -3.93
CA PRO A 720 9.23 10.61 -4.43
C PRO A 720 9.75 11.15 -5.76
N MET A 721 8.86 11.47 -6.71
CA MET A 721 9.26 12.06 -7.99
C MET A 721 9.91 13.43 -7.79
N TYR A 722 9.31 14.28 -6.95
CA TYR A 722 9.83 15.62 -6.70
C TYR A 722 11.23 15.57 -6.09
N ARG A 723 11.53 14.62 -5.19
CA ARG A 723 12.88 14.44 -4.65
C ARG A 723 13.91 14.14 -5.75
N VAL A 724 13.57 13.25 -6.69
CA VAL A 724 14.45 12.94 -7.83
C VAL A 724 14.66 14.17 -8.71
N LEU A 725 13.58 14.88 -9.04
CA LEU A 725 13.63 16.07 -9.92
C LEU A 725 14.36 17.26 -9.27
N ALA A 726 14.23 17.43 -7.96
CA ALA A 726 14.92 18.49 -7.22
C ALA A 726 16.41 18.19 -7.03
N ALA A 727 16.83 16.92 -7.10
CA ALA A 727 18.23 16.51 -6.96
C ALA A 727 18.90 17.17 -5.73
N ASP A 728 20.07 17.79 -5.90
CA ASP A 728 20.78 18.49 -4.82
C ASP A 728 20.01 19.69 -4.23
N ASN A 729 18.99 20.21 -4.91
CA ASN A 729 18.16 21.29 -4.40
C ASN A 729 17.14 20.81 -3.34
N VAL A 730 16.99 19.50 -3.10
CA VAL A 730 16.17 18.99 -1.98
C VAL A 730 16.59 19.59 -0.64
N LYS A 731 17.89 19.89 -0.44
CA LYS A 731 18.41 20.55 0.77
C LYS A 731 17.88 21.96 1.02
N LYS A 732 17.28 22.60 0.01
CA LYS A 732 16.63 23.91 0.13
C LYS A 732 15.16 23.78 0.58
N LEU A 733 14.66 22.57 0.76
CA LEU A 733 13.26 22.27 1.04
C LEU A 733 13.11 21.53 2.36
N LYS A 734 11.92 21.61 2.94
CA LYS A 734 11.53 20.94 4.18
C LYS A 734 10.75 19.64 3.92
N LEU A 735 11.15 18.86 2.90
CA LEU A 735 10.37 17.69 2.43
C LEU A 735 10.26 16.55 3.47
N ASP A 736 11.18 16.47 4.42
CA ASP A 736 11.19 15.47 5.51
C ASP A 736 10.48 15.94 6.77
N GLU A 737 10.03 17.21 6.82
CA GLU A 737 9.36 17.76 7.98
C GLU A 737 7.95 17.17 8.13
N LYS A 738 7.67 16.59 9.32
CA LYS A 738 6.35 16.03 9.62
C LYS A 738 5.33 17.15 9.78
N VAL A 739 4.32 17.14 8.92
CA VAL A 739 3.25 18.14 8.94
C VAL A 739 2.13 17.72 9.89
N SER A 740 1.76 18.63 10.79
CA SER A 740 0.56 18.50 11.63
C SER A 740 -0.57 19.36 11.05
N LEU A 741 -1.55 18.70 10.43
CA LEU A 741 -2.65 19.39 9.74
C LEU A 741 -3.50 20.29 10.66
N SER A 742 -3.53 20.02 11.97
CA SER A 742 -4.20 20.86 12.96
C SER A 742 -3.43 22.12 13.37
N LYS A 743 -2.16 22.25 12.96
CA LYS A 743 -1.33 23.43 13.22
C LYS A 743 -1.25 24.39 12.03
N ILE A 744 -1.76 23.99 10.87
CA ILE A 744 -1.76 24.82 9.67
C ILE A 744 -2.83 25.92 9.79
N ARG A 745 -2.50 27.15 9.40
CA ARG A 745 -3.48 28.23 9.21
C ARG A 745 -4.08 28.12 7.81
N TYR A 746 -5.37 27.87 7.73
CA TYR A 746 -6.04 27.68 6.44
C TYR A 746 -6.77 28.95 6.00
N PHE A 747 -6.57 29.31 4.74
CA PHE A 747 -7.23 30.41 4.07
C PHE A 747 -7.96 29.91 2.83
N TYR A 748 -9.03 30.59 2.41
CA TYR A 748 -9.62 30.33 1.11
C TYR A 748 -10.12 31.59 0.41
N VAL A 749 -10.11 31.54 -0.93
CA VAL A 749 -10.63 32.59 -1.81
C VAL A 749 -11.56 31.93 -2.83
N GLU A 750 -12.76 32.50 -2.99
CA GLU A 750 -13.77 32.00 -3.94
C GLU A 750 -13.61 32.59 -5.34
N HIS A 751 -13.11 33.82 -5.47
CA HIS A 751 -12.94 34.51 -6.74
C HIS A 751 -11.98 35.71 -6.64
N PHE A 752 -11.43 36.15 -7.78
CA PHE A 752 -10.44 37.24 -7.86
C PHE A 752 -11.09 38.62 -8.06
N GLY A 753 -12.06 38.96 -7.19
CA GLY A 753 -12.93 40.13 -7.42
C GLY A 753 -13.81 39.95 -8.67
N ARG A 754 -14.87 40.75 -8.85
CA ARG A 754 -15.79 40.60 -9.99
C ARG A 754 -15.19 41.25 -11.27
N ASN A 755 -13.96 40.88 -11.64
CA ASN A 755 -13.30 41.39 -12.85
C ASN A 755 -14.10 40.91 -14.09
N PRO A 756 -14.56 41.82 -14.96
CA PRO A 756 -15.37 41.47 -16.13
C PRO A 756 -14.63 40.64 -17.19
N LEU A 757 -13.29 40.65 -17.18
CA LEU A 757 -12.45 39.81 -18.04
C LEU A 757 -12.41 38.34 -17.58
N LEU A 758 -12.77 38.08 -16.32
CA LEU A 758 -12.77 36.74 -15.73
C LEU A 758 -14.18 36.16 -15.68
N GLY A 759 -14.28 34.86 -15.95
CA GLY A 759 -15.50 34.09 -15.79
C GLY A 759 -15.95 34.03 -14.33
N ARG A 760 -17.26 33.90 -14.10
CA ARG A 760 -17.79 33.61 -12.77
C ARG A 760 -17.48 32.17 -12.40
N VAL A 761 -17.01 31.94 -11.17
CA VAL A 761 -16.76 30.59 -10.66
C VAL A 761 -18.07 29.81 -10.61
N HIS A 762 -18.09 28.67 -11.29
CA HIS A 762 -19.23 27.77 -11.40
C HIS A 762 -19.68 27.26 -10.03
N PRO A 763 -21.00 27.09 -9.77
CA PRO A 763 -21.51 26.57 -8.50
C PRO A 763 -20.83 25.27 -8.04
N ASP A 764 -20.67 24.27 -8.91
CA ASP A 764 -20.01 23.00 -8.58
C ASP A 764 -18.60 23.17 -8.00
N LEU A 765 -17.83 24.13 -8.50
CA LEU A 765 -16.47 24.39 -8.00
C LEU A 765 -16.48 25.09 -6.65
N LYS A 766 -17.44 26.01 -6.43
CA LYS A 766 -17.64 26.62 -5.11
C LYS A 766 -18.06 25.59 -4.10
N GLU A 767 -19.00 24.72 -4.46
CA GLU A 767 -19.47 23.65 -3.60
C GLU A 767 -18.34 22.67 -3.27
N ALA A 768 -17.55 22.24 -4.25
CA ALA A 768 -16.38 21.41 -4.02
C ALA A 768 -15.36 22.06 -3.07
N GLN A 769 -15.04 23.33 -3.27
CA GLN A 769 -14.17 24.08 -2.36
C GLN A 769 -14.77 24.17 -0.94
N MET A 770 -16.08 24.41 -0.83
CA MET A 770 -16.76 24.48 0.46
C MET A 770 -16.79 23.13 1.19
N ARG A 771 -16.90 22.01 0.48
CA ARG A 771 -16.75 20.67 1.08
C ARG A 771 -15.36 20.50 1.71
N VAL A 772 -14.31 20.94 1.01
CA VAL A 772 -12.94 20.94 1.56
C VAL A 772 -12.82 21.81 2.81
N VAL A 773 -13.34 23.04 2.76
CA VAL A 773 -13.36 23.96 3.91
C VAL A 773 -14.06 23.32 5.11
N GLN A 774 -15.24 22.76 4.90
CA GLN A 774 -16.02 22.11 5.96
C GLN A 774 -15.32 20.88 6.52
N HIS A 775 -14.67 20.07 5.68
CA HIS A 775 -13.89 18.92 6.12
C HIS A 775 -12.77 19.34 7.06
N ILE A 776 -11.94 20.30 6.65
CA ILE A 776 -10.81 20.77 7.46
C ILE A 776 -11.30 21.31 8.81
N GLN A 777 -12.36 22.13 8.81
CA GLN A 777 -12.93 22.68 10.04
C GLN A 777 -13.45 21.59 10.98
N ARG A 778 -14.19 20.60 10.46
CA ARG A 778 -14.80 19.53 11.28
C ARG A 778 -13.76 18.54 11.79
N THR A 779 -12.80 18.16 10.94
CA THR A 779 -11.85 17.08 11.23
C THR A 779 -10.71 17.54 12.13
N TYR A 780 -10.20 18.76 11.92
CA TYR A 780 -9.05 19.28 12.68
C TYR A 780 -9.39 20.33 13.73
N ASN A 781 -10.66 20.75 13.80
CA ASN A 781 -11.11 21.82 14.70
C ASN A 781 -10.29 23.11 14.54
N VAL A 782 -9.92 23.44 13.29
CA VAL A 782 -9.16 24.65 12.94
C VAL A 782 -10.06 25.56 12.10
N PRO A 783 -10.12 26.88 12.39
CA PRO A 783 -10.85 27.81 11.55
C PRO A 783 -10.20 27.92 10.15
N VAL A 784 -11.04 27.92 9.12
CA VAL A 784 -10.62 28.18 7.75
C VAL A 784 -11.10 29.57 7.35
N GLN A 785 -10.18 30.52 7.23
CA GLN A 785 -10.50 31.93 7.09
C GLN A 785 -10.78 32.30 5.63
N LYS A 786 -11.95 32.90 5.38
CA LYS A 786 -12.25 33.50 4.08
C LYS A 786 -11.44 34.78 3.90
N MET A 787 -10.63 34.83 2.85
CA MET A 787 -9.80 35.98 2.53
C MET A 787 -10.37 36.75 1.34
N LYS A 788 -10.17 38.08 1.36
CA LYS A 788 -10.34 38.95 0.20
C LYS A 788 -8.99 39.57 -0.09
N PHE A 789 -8.51 39.37 -1.31
CA PHE A 789 -7.31 40.03 -1.81
C PHE A 789 -7.71 41.01 -2.90
N PRO A 790 -7.98 42.29 -2.59
CA PRO A 790 -8.38 43.27 -3.58
C PRO A 790 -7.41 43.35 -4.77
N LYS A 791 -6.10 43.20 -4.51
CA LYS A 791 -5.04 43.20 -5.53
C LYS A 791 -5.18 42.06 -6.56
N LEU A 792 -5.78 40.91 -6.21
CA LEU A 792 -6.02 39.82 -7.18
C LEU A 792 -7.02 40.20 -8.28
N TYR A 793 -7.79 41.29 -8.11
CA TYR A 793 -8.56 41.88 -9.21
C TYR A 793 -7.69 42.21 -10.43
N HIS A 794 -6.43 42.59 -10.20
CA HIS A 794 -5.45 42.96 -11.22
C HIS A 794 -4.48 41.82 -11.59
N ALA A 795 -4.83 40.56 -11.28
CA ALA A 795 -3.92 39.42 -11.45
C ALA A 795 -3.41 39.27 -12.90
N MET A 796 -4.24 39.60 -13.89
CA MET A 796 -3.84 39.51 -15.31
C MET A 796 -2.89 40.61 -15.73
N GLU A 797 -3.12 41.83 -15.26
CA GLU A 797 -2.28 42.99 -15.51
C GLU A 797 -0.90 42.78 -14.87
N MET A 798 -0.87 42.31 -13.62
CA MET A 798 0.36 41.95 -12.91
C MET A 798 1.17 40.90 -13.69
N TRP A 799 0.51 39.83 -14.15
CA TRP A 799 1.17 38.79 -14.94
C TRP A 799 1.68 39.31 -16.27
N SER A 800 0.88 40.10 -16.98
CA SER A 800 1.25 40.65 -18.28
C SER A 800 2.47 41.57 -18.20
N VAL A 801 2.51 42.46 -17.20
CA VAL A 801 3.65 43.36 -16.95
C VAL A 801 4.90 42.56 -16.62
N LYS A 802 4.82 41.57 -15.72
CA LYS A 802 5.99 40.75 -15.34
C LYS A 802 6.53 39.92 -16.50
N MET A 803 5.66 39.33 -17.31
CA MET A 803 6.06 38.57 -18.50
C MET A 803 6.73 39.45 -19.55
N THR A 804 6.23 40.67 -19.76
CA THR A 804 6.80 41.64 -20.71
C THR A 804 8.15 42.18 -20.21
N SER A 805 8.22 42.55 -18.93
CA SER A 805 9.44 43.04 -18.27
C SER A 805 10.56 42.00 -18.19
N ALA A 806 10.24 40.71 -18.37
CA ALA A 806 11.24 39.65 -18.43
C ALA A 806 12.12 39.70 -19.70
N GLY A 807 11.80 40.57 -20.68
CA GLY A 807 12.68 40.90 -21.80
C GLY A 807 12.86 39.78 -22.84
N ASN A 808 11.93 38.84 -22.93
CA ASN A 808 11.99 37.74 -23.90
C ASN A 808 11.52 38.18 -25.29
N PRO A 809 11.94 37.47 -26.35
CA PRO A 809 11.38 37.70 -27.68
C PRO A 809 9.85 37.62 -27.67
N PRO A 810 9.15 38.48 -28.43
CA PRO A 810 7.70 38.39 -28.57
C PRO A 810 7.28 37.01 -29.07
N PHE A 811 6.08 36.56 -28.68
CA PHE A 811 5.54 35.26 -29.10
C PHE A 811 5.57 35.07 -30.63
N VAL A 812 5.28 36.12 -31.40
CA VAL A 812 5.32 36.11 -32.87
C VAL A 812 6.74 35.84 -33.41
N ALA A 813 7.78 36.28 -32.70
CA ALA A 813 9.16 35.97 -33.06
C ALA A 813 9.47 34.49 -32.85
N GLU A 814 8.92 33.85 -31.81
CA GLU A 814 9.08 32.41 -31.58
C GLU A 814 8.40 31.56 -32.67
N LEU A 815 7.24 31.99 -33.17
CA LEU A 815 6.59 31.35 -34.34
C LEU A 815 7.50 31.37 -35.58
N ALA A 816 8.36 32.37 -35.69
CA ALA A 816 9.37 32.49 -36.74
C ALA A 816 10.68 31.74 -36.42
N MET A 817 10.76 31.00 -35.31
CA MET A 817 11.99 30.45 -34.75
C MET A 817 13.09 31.52 -34.55
N ARG A 818 12.66 32.73 -34.19
CA ARG A 818 13.51 33.93 -34.07
C ARG A 818 14.27 34.30 -35.35
N LYS A 819 13.79 33.85 -36.53
CA LYS A 819 14.34 34.15 -37.86
C LYS A 819 13.29 34.81 -38.74
N GLY A 820 13.43 36.12 -38.97
CA GLY A 820 12.51 36.90 -39.81
C GLY A 820 11.29 37.43 -39.06
N GLN A 821 10.30 37.93 -39.80
CA GLN A 821 9.06 38.50 -39.26
C GLN A 821 7.83 37.75 -39.81
N ILE A 822 6.84 37.54 -38.96
CA ILE A 822 5.54 36.97 -39.34
C ILE A 822 4.49 38.08 -39.29
N SER A 823 3.72 38.22 -40.38
CA SER A 823 2.56 39.11 -40.41
C SER A 823 1.31 38.33 -39.99
N LEU A 824 0.74 38.68 -38.84
CA LEU A 824 -0.47 38.03 -38.31
C LEU A 824 -1.67 38.15 -39.28
N ILE A 825 -1.80 39.27 -39.99
CA ILE A 825 -2.84 39.47 -41.01
C ILE A 825 -2.64 38.51 -42.18
N ALA A 826 -1.41 38.41 -42.69
CA ALA A 826 -1.12 37.49 -43.79
C ALA A 826 -1.34 36.03 -43.40
N GLU A 827 -0.91 35.63 -42.19
CA GLU A 827 -1.15 34.28 -41.68
C GLU A 827 -2.62 33.99 -41.42
N PHE A 828 -3.41 34.97 -40.97
CA PHE A 828 -4.85 34.83 -40.84
C PHE A 828 -5.54 34.65 -42.21
N LEU A 829 -5.13 35.41 -43.24
CA LEU A 829 -5.63 35.21 -44.60
C LEU A 829 -5.26 33.83 -45.14
N LYS A 830 -4.02 33.36 -44.90
CA LYS A 830 -3.60 31.99 -45.21
C LYS A 830 -4.46 30.97 -44.46
N TYR A 831 -4.82 31.24 -43.22
CA TYR A 831 -5.65 30.33 -42.40
C TYR A 831 -7.04 30.18 -43.04
N CYS A 832 -7.66 31.27 -43.48
CA CYS A 832 -8.95 31.25 -44.18
C CYS A 832 -8.96 30.41 -45.47
N VAL A 833 -7.81 30.24 -46.13
CA VAL A 833 -7.67 29.43 -47.36
C VAL A 833 -6.97 28.08 -47.13
N GLY A 834 -6.74 27.69 -45.87
CA GLY A 834 -6.13 26.39 -45.51
C GLY A 834 -4.62 26.28 -45.80
N GLN A 835 -3.90 27.41 -45.90
CA GLN A 835 -2.46 27.48 -46.17
C GLN A 835 -1.61 27.93 -44.97
N CYS A 836 -2.22 28.19 -43.81
CA CYS A 836 -1.48 28.63 -42.62
C CYS A 836 -0.84 27.45 -41.91
N GLU A 837 0.43 27.58 -41.54
CA GLU A 837 1.14 26.59 -40.73
C GLU A 837 0.81 26.72 -39.23
N HIS A 838 0.22 27.83 -38.81
CA HIS A 838 -0.09 28.15 -37.42
C HIS A 838 -1.56 27.89 -37.08
N THR A 839 -1.81 27.54 -35.82
CA THR A 839 -3.18 27.37 -35.32
C THR A 839 -3.89 28.72 -35.16
N LEU A 840 -5.23 28.73 -35.23
CA LEU A 840 -6.02 29.93 -34.89
C LEU A 840 -5.70 30.45 -33.48
N TYR A 841 -5.36 29.55 -32.56
CA TYR A 841 -4.96 29.89 -31.20
C TYR A 841 -3.62 30.62 -31.13
N ALA A 842 -2.61 30.18 -31.90
CA ALA A 842 -1.34 30.89 -32.01
C ALA A 842 -1.54 32.28 -32.63
N LEU A 843 -2.38 32.40 -33.67
CA LEU A 843 -2.72 33.71 -34.24
C LEU A 843 -3.43 34.61 -33.22
N ALA A 844 -4.40 34.08 -32.48
CA ALA A 844 -5.10 34.80 -31.42
C ALA A 844 -4.13 35.25 -30.31
N MET A 845 -3.19 34.40 -29.88
CA MET A 845 -2.15 34.77 -28.91
C MET A 845 -1.23 35.87 -29.44
N GLY A 846 -0.84 35.81 -30.71
CA GLY A 846 -0.07 36.87 -31.35
C GLY A 846 -0.78 38.22 -31.29
N ILE A 847 -2.06 38.24 -31.64
CA ILE A 847 -2.89 39.46 -31.61
C ILE A 847 -3.07 39.97 -30.17
N ILE A 848 -3.37 39.08 -29.21
CA ILE A 848 -3.50 39.44 -27.80
C ILE A 848 -2.19 40.05 -27.31
N GLY A 849 -1.04 39.49 -27.66
CA GLY A 849 0.28 39.98 -27.29
C GLY A 849 0.59 41.40 -27.80
N GLU A 850 0.02 41.83 -28.93
CA GLU A 850 0.17 43.21 -29.45
C GLU A 850 -0.75 44.23 -28.73
N VAL A 851 -1.86 43.77 -28.15
CA VAL A 851 -2.88 44.63 -27.49
C VAL A 851 -2.71 44.71 -25.97
N VAL A 852 -2.05 43.73 -25.35
CA VAL A 852 -1.79 43.71 -23.90
C VAL A 852 -0.82 44.80 -23.37
N PRO A 853 0.12 45.39 -24.14
CA PRO A 853 1.01 46.45 -23.65
C PRO A 853 0.32 47.76 -23.19
N PHE A 854 -1.00 47.90 -23.35
CA PHE A 854 -1.77 49.09 -22.97
C PHE A 854 -2.14 49.17 -21.47
N PHE A 855 -1.77 48.18 -20.64
CA PHE A 855 -1.99 48.24 -19.18
C PHE A 855 -0.84 48.97 -18.48
N ASN A 856 -1.15 50.10 -17.83
CA ASN A 856 -0.15 50.99 -17.23
C ASN A 856 0.49 50.35 -15.97
N ALA A 857 1.82 50.30 -15.92
CA ALA A 857 2.60 49.55 -14.93
C ALA A 857 2.86 50.30 -13.59
N SER A 858 2.28 51.49 -13.38
CA SER A 858 2.68 52.39 -12.29
C SER A 858 2.19 52.01 -10.88
N ASP A 859 1.20 51.12 -10.75
CA ASP A 859 0.46 50.95 -9.48
C ASP A 859 0.69 49.58 -8.79
N VAL A 860 1.59 48.74 -9.30
CA VAL A 860 1.78 47.37 -8.79
C VAL A 860 2.91 47.31 -7.74
N CYS A 861 2.54 47.50 -6.47
CA CYS A 861 3.45 47.35 -5.32
C CYS A 861 3.53 45.87 -4.85
N GLU A 862 4.74 45.34 -4.64
CA GLU A 862 5.04 43.92 -4.41
C GLU A 862 4.83 43.39 -2.97
N ASP A 863 4.54 44.24 -1.98
CA ASP A 863 4.93 43.91 -0.60
C ASP A 863 3.81 43.49 0.37
N ASP A 864 3.04 42.41 0.14
CA ASP A 864 2.11 41.93 1.21
C ASP A 864 1.81 40.42 1.26
N GLN A 865 2.09 39.64 0.21
CA GLN A 865 1.56 38.26 0.14
C GLN A 865 2.47 37.21 0.79
N ASN A 866 3.80 37.46 0.83
CA ASN A 866 4.76 36.55 1.46
C ASN A 866 4.62 36.52 3.00
N GLU A 867 4.26 37.64 3.63
CA GLU A 867 4.02 37.69 5.08
C GLU A 867 2.73 36.95 5.48
N LEU A 868 1.72 36.91 4.61
CA LEU A 868 0.41 36.39 5.00
C LEU A 868 0.41 34.87 5.25
N LEU A 869 0.99 34.12 4.31
CA LEU A 869 1.06 32.65 4.43
C LEU A 869 2.13 32.23 5.44
N GLY A 870 3.22 32.99 5.59
CA GLY A 870 4.28 32.64 6.53
C GLY A 870 4.81 31.21 6.30
N ASP A 871 5.24 30.57 7.39
CA ASP A 871 5.77 29.20 7.36
C ASP A 871 4.73 28.11 7.64
N ASP A 872 3.49 28.50 7.98
CA ASP A 872 2.44 27.62 8.49
C ASP A 872 1.08 27.80 7.78
N GLY A 873 1.02 28.64 6.75
CA GLY A 873 -0.22 29.01 6.06
C GLY A 873 -0.42 28.28 4.74
N VAL A 874 -1.67 27.87 4.50
CA VAL A 874 -2.12 27.26 3.24
C VAL A 874 -3.34 28.01 2.71
N LEU A 875 -3.29 28.39 1.43
CA LEU A 875 -4.40 29.02 0.71
C LEU A 875 -5.08 28.01 -0.23
N LEU A 876 -6.40 27.90 -0.10
CA LEU A 876 -7.26 27.13 -0.99
C LEU A 876 -7.90 28.04 -2.03
N CYS A 877 -7.72 27.72 -3.31
CA CYS A 877 -8.21 28.53 -4.42
C CYS A 877 -8.76 27.65 -5.56
N PRO A 878 -9.86 28.02 -6.24
CA PRO A 878 -10.26 27.33 -7.44
C PRO A 878 -9.17 27.46 -8.54
N PRO A 879 -8.86 26.40 -9.30
CA PRO A 879 -7.90 26.45 -10.40
C PRO A 879 -8.38 27.25 -11.61
N ASN A 880 -9.68 27.29 -11.84
CA ASN A 880 -10.30 27.97 -12.98
C ASN A 880 -11.77 28.29 -12.64
N PRO A 881 -12.42 29.28 -13.28
CA PRO A 881 -13.85 29.55 -13.04
C PRO A 881 -14.79 28.44 -13.49
N THR A 882 -14.37 27.57 -14.41
CA THR A 882 -15.19 26.45 -14.91
C THR A 882 -14.37 25.17 -14.89
N ALA A 883 -15.04 24.01 -14.80
CA ALA A 883 -14.41 22.73 -15.13
C ALA A 883 -13.98 22.68 -16.61
N SER A 884 -13.44 21.54 -17.06
CA SER A 884 -13.02 21.38 -18.45
C SER A 884 -14.13 21.80 -19.41
N PHE A 885 -13.81 22.68 -20.35
CA PHE A 885 -14.76 23.32 -21.27
C PHE A 885 -14.67 22.73 -22.68
N TYR A 886 -15.68 23.00 -23.50
CA TYR A 886 -15.72 22.51 -24.88
C TYR A 886 -14.60 23.11 -25.72
N HIS A 887 -14.16 22.35 -26.71
CA HIS A 887 -13.13 22.84 -27.62
C HIS A 887 -13.48 24.18 -28.25
N ASN A 888 -12.45 25.01 -28.45
CA ASN A 888 -12.51 26.39 -28.94
C ASN A 888 -13.19 27.41 -27.99
N GLN A 889 -13.83 26.97 -26.90
CA GLN A 889 -14.49 27.89 -25.95
C GLN A 889 -13.49 28.84 -25.27
N SER A 890 -12.22 28.42 -25.16
CA SER A 890 -11.09 29.21 -24.65
C SER A 890 -10.94 30.56 -25.36
N LEU A 891 -11.25 30.66 -26.65
CA LEU A 891 -11.15 31.90 -27.44
C LEU A 891 -12.08 33.01 -26.93
N THR A 892 -13.19 32.64 -26.28
CA THR A 892 -14.17 33.59 -25.72
C THR A 892 -13.85 34.03 -24.29
N ARG A 893 -12.91 33.34 -23.63
CA ARG A 893 -12.55 33.54 -22.22
C ARG A 893 -11.02 33.42 -22.00
N PRO A 894 -10.17 34.13 -22.78
CA PRO A 894 -8.73 33.88 -22.79
C PRO A 894 -8.03 34.21 -21.47
N PHE A 895 -8.63 35.05 -20.62
CA PHE A 895 -8.01 35.58 -19.40
C PHE A 895 -8.29 34.75 -18.14
N ASN A 896 -9.06 33.68 -18.21
CA ASN A 896 -9.41 32.88 -17.02
C ASN A 896 -8.21 32.26 -16.29
N PHE A 897 -7.04 32.16 -16.93
CA PHE A 897 -5.85 31.54 -16.35
C PHE A 897 -5.20 32.46 -15.31
N ALA A 898 -5.72 33.68 -15.11
CA ALA A 898 -5.37 34.54 -13.99
C ALA A 898 -5.34 33.78 -12.65
N TYR A 899 -6.27 32.85 -12.45
CA TYR A 899 -6.42 32.01 -11.26
C TYR A 899 -5.20 31.12 -10.96
N VAL A 900 -4.35 30.89 -11.96
CA VAL A 900 -3.14 30.08 -11.85
C VAL A 900 -1.87 30.91 -12.12
N ALA A 901 -1.93 31.87 -13.03
CA ALA A 901 -0.77 32.61 -13.53
C ALA A 901 -0.09 33.46 -12.48
N ILE A 902 -0.88 34.12 -11.63
CA ILE A 902 -0.36 35.06 -10.62
C ILE A 902 0.63 34.37 -9.66
N PHE A 903 0.39 33.10 -9.33
CA PHE A 903 1.22 32.36 -8.39
C PHE A 903 2.55 31.86 -8.99
N ASN A 904 2.72 31.87 -10.32
CA ASN A 904 4.04 31.66 -10.93
C ASN A 904 4.97 32.82 -10.64
N ILE A 905 4.45 34.05 -10.63
CA ILE A 905 5.23 35.26 -10.36
C ILE A 905 5.70 35.29 -8.91
N PHE A 906 4.84 34.87 -7.98
CA PHE A 906 5.19 34.75 -6.56
C PHE A 906 6.12 33.57 -6.27
N GLY A 907 6.23 32.63 -7.22
CA GLY A 907 7.10 31.48 -7.13
C GLY A 907 6.61 30.36 -6.19
N PHE A 908 5.43 30.51 -5.59
CA PHE A 908 4.85 29.63 -4.58
C PHE A 908 4.67 28.17 -5.02
N PRO A 909 4.90 27.17 -4.15
CA PRO A 909 4.55 25.79 -4.42
C PRO A 909 3.04 25.56 -4.37
N ILE A 910 2.53 24.72 -5.25
CA ILE A 910 1.10 24.45 -5.38
C ILE A 910 0.86 23.00 -5.76
N THR A 911 -0.04 22.32 -5.03
CA THR A 911 -0.55 21.02 -5.43
C THR A 911 -1.99 21.16 -5.91
N GLN A 912 -2.25 20.75 -7.16
CA GLN A 912 -3.59 20.61 -7.68
C GLN A 912 -4.18 19.28 -7.21
N VAL A 913 -5.39 19.33 -6.66
CA VAL A 913 -6.05 18.17 -6.04
C VAL A 913 -7.40 17.89 -6.73
N PRO A 914 -7.64 16.68 -7.25
CA PRO A 914 -8.94 16.25 -7.74
C PRO A 914 -9.92 15.94 -6.60
N LEU A 915 -11.19 16.32 -6.76
CA LEU A 915 -12.24 16.22 -5.73
C LEU A 915 -13.49 15.46 -6.21
N GLY A 916 -13.29 14.50 -7.13
CA GLY A 916 -14.34 13.75 -7.81
C GLY A 916 -14.89 14.45 -9.06
N LEU A 917 -16.05 13.97 -9.55
CA LEU A 917 -16.71 14.47 -10.76
C LEU A 917 -17.85 15.44 -10.40
N GLY A 918 -18.06 16.45 -11.24
CA GLY A 918 -19.16 17.41 -11.11
C GLY A 918 -20.42 17.01 -11.87
N SER A 919 -21.39 17.93 -11.91
CA SER A 919 -22.69 17.69 -12.57
C SER A 919 -22.59 17.41 -14.08
N TRP A 920 -21.50 17.84 -14.72
CA TRP A 920 -21.23 17.58 -16.13
C TRP A 920 -20.43 16.29 -16.40
N GLY A 921 -20.21 15.46 -15.37
CA GLY A 921 -19.45 14.21 -15.51
C GLY A 921 -17.94 14.42 -15.72
N VAL A 922 -17.43 15.64 -15.51
CA VAL A 922 -16.00 15.98 -15.63
C VAL A 922 -15.39 16.32 -14.27
N PRO A 923 -14.06 16.24 -14.13
CA PRO A 923 -13.39 16.46 -12.85
C PRO A 923 -13.61 17.85 -12.23
N LEU A 924 -13.71 17.85 -10.90
CA LEU A 924 -13.62 19.02 -10.02
C LEU A 924 -12.29 19.00 -9.25
N GLY A 925 -11.90 20.13 -8.68
CA GLY A 925 -10.64 20.20 -7.95
C GLY A 925 -10.38 21.55 -7.29
N VAL A 926 -9.32 21.59 -6.49
CA VAL A 926 -8.86 22.76 -5.74
C VAL A 926 -7.33 22.88 -5.83
N GLN A 927 -6.83 24.11 -5.83
CA GLN A 927 -5.41 24.40 -5.65
C GLN A 927 -5.09 24.54 -4.16
N VAL A 928 -4.08 23.83 -3.71
CA VAL A 928 -3.50 23.96 -2.36
C VAL A 928 -2.17 24.71 -2.49
N ILE A 929 -2.13 25.94 -2.00
CA ILE A 929 -1.03 26.89 -2.23
C ILE A 929 -0.30 27.14 -0.91
N GLY A 930 1.03 26.98 -0.92
CA GLY A 930 1.90 27.28 0.21
C GLY A 930 2.82 28.46 -0.09
N ASN A 931 3.53 28.95 0.92
CA ASN A 931 4.60 29.93 0.73
C ASN A 931 5.85 29.26 0.13
N LEU A 932 6.81 30.06 -0.35
CA LEU A 932 8.09 29.58 -0.88
C LEU A 932 8.75 28.54 0.06
N HIS A 933 9.23 27.45 -0.51
CA HIS A 933 9.89 26.32 0.18
C HIS A 933 9.00 25.49 1.12
N ASN A 934 7.70 25.80 1.21
CA ASN A 934 6.74 25.04 2.02
C ASN A 934 5.95 24.01 1.20
N ASP A 935 6.58 23.41 0.19
CA ASP A 935 6.02 22.38 -0.69
C ASP A 935 5.43 21.20 0.12
N HIS A 936 6.11 20.80 1.19
CA HIS A 936 5.69 19.74 2.12
C HIS A 936 4.30 19.99 2.73
N LEU A 937 3.91 21.24 3.01
CA LEU A 937 2.56 21.58 3.49
C LEU A 937 1.51 21.31 2.42
N THR A 938 1.77 21.72 1.18
CA THR A 938 0.83 21.56 0.07
C THR A 938 0.62 20.09 -0.29
N LEU A 939 1.68 19.28 -0.23
CA LEU A 939 1.64 17.83 -0.45
C LEU A 939 0.91 17.11 0.69
N ALA A 940 1.16 17.49 1.96
CA ALA A 940 0.48 16.89 3.10
C ALA A 940 -1.03 17.16 3.11
N VAL A 941 -1.44 18.41 2.79
CA VAL A 941 -2.87 18.73 2.65
C VAL A 941 -3.48 18.00 1.45
N ALA A 942 -2.76 17.88 0.33
CA ALA A 942 -3.26 17.10 -0.82
C ALA A 942 -3.50 15.62 -0.49
N ALA A 943 -2.60 14.99 0.25
CA ALA A 943 -2.76 13.61 0.70
C ALA A 943 -3.97 13.42 1.63
N GLU A 944 -4.24 14.42 2.49
CA GLU A 944 -5.45 14.43 3.31
C GLU A 944 -6.73 14.48 2.47
N LEU A 945 -6.74 15.35 1.46
CA LEU A 945 -7.89 15.51 0.59
C LEU A 945 -8.11 14.30 -0.32
N GLU A 946 -7.04 13.62 -0.76
CA GLU A 946 -7.15 12.34 -1.45
C GLU A 946 -7.85 11.29 -0.58
N ARG A 947 -7.44 11.18 0.70
CA ARG A 947 -8.04 10.23 1.65
C ARG A 947 -9.53 10.48 1.86
N GLU A 948 -9.94 11.73 1.98
CA GLU A 948 -11.34 12.11 2.23
C GLU A 948 -12.20 12.02 0.96
N PHE A 949 -11.72 12.56 -0.15
CA PHE A 949 -12.52 12.77 -1.35
C PHE A 949 -12.30 11.71 -2.45
N GLY A 950 -11.34 10.79 -2.26
CA GLY A 950 -11.05 9.67 -3.15
C GLY A 950 -10.14 9.99 -4.33
N GLY A 951 -9.77 11.26 -4.54
CA GLY A 951 -8.79 11.66 -5.56
C GLY A 951 -9.24 11.41 -7.01
N TRP A 952 -8.38 10.76 -7.80
CA TRP A 952 -8.63 10.43 -9.21
C TRP A 952 -9.76 9.40 -9.38
N VAL A 953 -10.66 9.67 -10.34
CA VAL A 953 -11.76 8.76 -10.72
C VAL A 953 -11.50 8.26 -12.13
N SER A 954 -11.44 6.96 -12.37
CA SER A 954 -11.14 6.44 -13.71
C SER A 954 -12.21 6.85 -14.75
N PRO A 955 -11.82 7.34 -15.95
CA PRO A 955 -12.75 7.67 -17.04
C PRO A 955 -13.37 6.44 -17.72
N SER A 956 -12.92 5.23 -17.36
CA SER A 956 -13.50 3.96 -17.82
C SER A 956 -13.50 2.95 -16.67
N PRO A 957 -14.44 1.99 -16.61
CA PRO A 957 -14.29 0.84 -15.71
C PRO A 957 -12.95 0.18 -16.00
N ILE A 958 -12.08 0.10 -15.00
CA ILE A 958 -10.82 -0.63 -15.13
C ILE A 958 -11.20 -2.10 -15.02
N SER A 959 -11.25 -2.80 -16.15
CA SER A 959 -11.46 -4.25 -16.23
C SER A 959 -10.25 -5.00 -15.70
#